data_AF-A0A1E3IN44-F1
#
_entry.id   AF-A0A1E3IN44-F1
#
_cell.length_a   1.000
_cell.length_b   1.000
_cell.length_c   1.000
_cell.angle_alpha   90.00
_cell.angle_beta   90.00
_cell.angle_gamma   90.00
#
_symmetry.space_group_name_H-M   'P 1'
#
loop_
_entity.id
_entity.type
_entity.pdbx_description
1 polymer ?
#
loop_
_entity_poly.entity_id
_entity_poly.type
_entity_poly.pdbx_seq_one_letter_code
_entity_poly.pdbx_strand_id
1 'polypeptide(L)'
;MPPDSINISSLTLHLRRGLGPSAFHLSPPPPCPALLSLSINLIQDSVSTTAEGDSMVGLGVNYSAITKAVYALASDTEAEWEEPWQLMEAVSQIPLQLDDVESVNIRLGLPKALLHALEVVYEAKFTKDGQQFDRSCTIRDLKLVSIIGLHSYEQREKQRLELDIKIVGCDWKIWNHKGFADDAYNFVSDSTYGTIESLNHELGNHLLKSQYLGKHSKPHLSITVRKPSAIPFAMPSITIHRSQKDYPPTIGLTNKHEQTRVFVAVGSNIGDRVENILRAIRMLEENGCKLVDTSRLYESEPMYVEDQDRFVNGVLEVQTSLEPLELLRLLKRTEKTVGRVKTFTNGPRVIDLDLIFYGDQHIKLGEETDAEDEYGVRWLECPHKSLREREFVLRPLADIDPDFKHPSLKQSISLLLSKLPKVHPPALLPIIPLHGSASPLCLSVPSNPYTMAIFNATPDSFSDGDSARTNAKLALQSVENLLDSSYPPAILDIGGMSTRPGSEPCSEQEEISRVVPLIRAIRSSLNTPLSSIPISIDTYRSSVAKAAIEAGASMINDVRGGREPGMLKVMAEADVPLVLMHSRGDSKSMTKREMQIYSQHGGVVKGLQAEMLETVNKALLHGVKRWNIILDPGLGFAKSQTDSLSLLKHLASFKNPESELKDYPILVGGSRKGFVGATIGREVPTERTYGDAAVTAWCATSGIVDILRVHEPREMGEVIKMISAIQNA
;
A
#
# COMPACT_ATOMS: atom_id res chain seq x y z
N MET A 1 6.41 -59.27 -2.31
CA MET A 1 5.44 -59.34 -1.19
C MET A 1 6.13 -58.78 0.04
N PRO A 2 5.42 -58.20 1.03
CA PRO A 2 6.05 -57.85 2.29
C PRO A 2 6.68 -59.11 2.93
N PRO A 3 7.82 -59.00 3.64
CA PRO A 3 8.40 -60.13 4.35
C PRO A 3 7.46 -60.61 5.45
N ASP A 4 7.55 -61.89 5.81
CA ASP A 4 6.91 -62.41 7.01
C ASP A 4 7.44 -61.65 8.23
N SER A 5 6.57 -61.37 9.21
CA SER A 5 6.96 -60.55 10.35
C SER A 5 6.36 -61.04 11.68
N ILE A 6 7.13 -60.83 12.74
CA ILE A 6 6.69 -61.02 14.12
C ILE A 6 6.52 -59.64 14.76
N ASN A 7 5.32 -59.39 15.27
CA ASN A 7 4.94 -58.09 15.82
C ASN A 7 4.78 -58.19 17.33
N ILE A 8 5.64 -57.47 18.06
CA ILE A 8 5.54 -57.29 19.50
C ILE A 8 5.05 -55.85 19.72
N SER A 9 3.85 -55.68 20.27
CA SER A 9 3.23 -54.36 20.42
C SER A 9 3.07 -53.98 21.87
N SER A 10 3.21 -52.68 22.17
CA SER A 10 2.84 -52.08 23.46
C SER A 10 3.64 -52.59 24.67
N LEU A 11 4.93 -52.89 24.49
CA LEU A 11 5.84 -53.14 25.61
C LEU A 11 6.02 -51.85 26.42
N THR A 12 5.72 -51.90 27.71
CA THR A 12 5.86 -50.74 28.60
C THR A 12 7.22 -50.78 29.27
N LEU A 13 8.13 -49.90 28.87
CA LEU A 13 9.47 -49.80 29.43
C LEU A 13 9.49 -48.76 30.56
N HIS A 14 10.00 -49.14 31.72
CA HIS A 14 10.21 -48.24 32.84
C HIS A 14 11.67 -47.78 32.87
N LEU A 15 11.92 -46.56 32.38
CA LEU A 15 13.26 -45.99 32.30
C LEU A 15 13.58 -45.22 33.58
N ARG A 16 14.61 -45.64 34.32
CA ARG A 16 14.96 -45.09 35.63
C ARG A 16 15.42 -43.62 35.56
N ARG A 17 16.08 -43.22 34.48
CA ARG A 17 16.53 -41.83 34.22
C ARG A 17 15.70 -41.08 33.16
N GLY A 18 14.64 -41.71 32.65
CA GLY A 18 13.66 -41.13 31.72
C GLY A 18 14.18 -40.85 30.30
N LEU A 19 13.30 -40.95 29.31
CA LEU A 19 13.45 -40.40 27.95
C LEU A 19 12.31 -39.39 27.74
N GLY A 20 12.24 -38.41 28.64
CA GLY A 20 11.11 -37.51 28.81
C GLY A 20 11.56 -36.26 29.56
N PRO A 21 10.71 -35.22 29.66
CA PRO A 21 11.17 -33.85 29.78
C PRO A 21 12.00 -33.61 31.03
N SER A 22 13.29 -33.34 30.79
CA SER A 22 14.09 -32.40 31.57
C SER A 22 13.48 -30.98 31.63
N ALA A 23 12.34 -30.75 30.96
CA ALA A 23 11.61 -29.48 30.87
C ALA A 23 10.98 -28.95 32.17
N PHE A 24 10.93 -29.74 33.24
CA PHE A 24 10.55 -29.22 34.56
C PHE A 24 11.75 -28.89 35.45
N HIS A 25 12.98 -29.08 34.95
CA HIS A 25 14.20 -29.01 35.76
C HIS A 25 14.10 -29.84 37.06
N LEU A 26 13.32 -30.93 37.03
CA LEU A 26 13.14 -31.82 38.17
C LEU A 26 14.39 -32.68 38.32
N SER A 27 14.96 -32.68 39.52
CA SER A 27 16.10 -33.52 39.87
C SER A 27 15.71 -34.38 41.09
N PRO A 28 15.57 -35.70 40.93
CA PRO A 28 15.70 -36.47 39.68
C PRO A 28 14.47 -36.32 38.75
N PRO A 29 14.62 -36.56 37.44
CA PRO A 29 13.47 -36.58 36.52
C PRO A 29 12.49 -37.69 36.91
N PRO A 30 11.16 -37.48 36.76
CA PRO A 30 10.19 -38.50 37.05
C PRO A 30 10.31 -39.66 36.05
N PRO A 31 10.10 -40.92 36.47
CA PRO A 31 10.09 -42.06 35.56
C PRO A 31 8.96 -41.91 34.54
N CYS A 32 9.31 -41.78 33.26
CA CYS A 32 8.35 -41.72 32.17
C CYS A 32 8.27 -43.10 31.51
N PRO A 33 7.09 -43.75 31.48
CA PRO A 33 6.94 -45.01 30.75
C PRO A 33 7.13 -44.75 29.25
N ALA A 34 7.91 -45.58 28.58
CA ALA A 34 8.02 -45.58 27.13
C ALA A 34 7.26 -46.78 26.55
N LEU A 35 6.52 -46.57 25.46
CA LEU A 35 5.73 -47.60 24.80
C LEU A 35 6.47 -48.08 23.56
N LEU A 36 7.05 -49.27 23.62
CA LEU A 36 7.83 -49.86 22.54
C LEU A 36 6.99 -50.87 21.76
N SER A 37 7.02 -50.77 20.44
CA SER A 37 6.58 -51.83 19.52
C SER A 37 7.70 -52.19 18.55
N LEU A 38 7.85 -53.48 18.28
CA LEU A 38 8.81 -54.08 17.36
C LEU A 38 8.06 -54.84 16.26
N SER A 39 8.38 -54.56 15.00
CA SER A 39 7.98 -55.36 13.86
C SER A 39 9.24 -55.99 13.27
N ILE A 40 9.46 -57.26 13.59
CA ILE A 40 10.66 -58.02 13.25
C ILE A 40 10.40 -58.72 11.91
N ASN A 41 11.05 -58.27 10.85
CA ASN A 41 10.92 -58.81 9.50
C ASN A 41 11.91 -59.97 9.34
N LEU A 42 11.39 -61.11 8.89
CA LEU A 42 12.15 -62.34 8.73
C LEU A 42 12.77 -62.44 7.34
N ILE A 43 13.85 -63.20 7.25
CA ILE A 43 14.42 -63.61 5.95
C ILE A 43 13.44 -64.48 5.19
N GLN A 44 13.59 -64.52 3.87
CA GLN A 44 12.76 -65.35 3.01
C GLN A 44 12.78 -66.82 3.46
N ASP A 45 11.62 -67.46 3.45
CA ASP A 45 11.43 -68.88 3.79
C ASP A 45 11.71 -69.26 5.27
N SER A 46 11.94 -68.30 6.18
CA SER A 46 12.17 -68.59 7.60
C SER A 46 10.97 -69.30 8.26
N VAL A 47 9.76 -68.83 7.97
CA VAL A 47 8.51 -69.40 8.52
C VAL A 47 8.27 -70.81 7.97
N SER A 48 8.42 -71.01 6.66
CA SER A 48 8.27 -72.33 6.03
C SER A 48 9.30 -73.33 6.56
N THR A 49 10.57 -72.93 6.70
CA THR A 49 11.64 -73.77 7.26
C THR A 49 11.37 -74.15 8.72
N THR A 50 10.85 -73.23 9.54
CA THR A 50 10.50 -73.50 10.94
C THR A 50 9.28 -74.43 11.06
N ALA A 51 8.31 -74.30 10.15
CA ALA A 51 7.09 -75.10 10.13
C ALA A 51 7.32 -76.59 9.83
N GLU A 52 8.39 -76.93 9.09
CA GLU A 52 8.72 -78.33 8.77
C GLU A 52 9.15 -79.16 9.99
N GLY A 53 9.70 -78.51 11.03
CA GLY A 53 10.27 -79.19 12.20
C GLY A 53 9.47 -79.05 13.51
N ASP A 54 8.41 -78.22 13.55
CA ASP A 54 7.68 -77.83 14.78
C ASP A 54 8.61 -77.57 15.98
N SER A 55 9.76 -76.95 15.71
CA SER A 55 10.86 -76.78 16.65
C SER A 55 11.53 -75.43 16.46
N MET A 56 11.78 -74.75 17.57
CA MET A 56 12.49 -73.45 17.62
C MET A 56 14.01 -73.61 17.78
N VAL A 57 14.55 -74.84 17.71
CA VAL A 57 15.97 -75.11 17.98
C VAL A 57 16.80 -74.82 16.74
N GLY A 58 17.49 -73.68 16.74
CA GLY A 58 18.37 -73.25 15.64
C GLY A 58 17.66 -72.60 14.45
N LEU A 59 16.32 -72.51 14.50
CA LEU A 59 15.45 -71.89 13.50
C LEU A 59 14.27 -71.21 14.23
N GLY A 60 14.02 -69.94 13.95
CA GLY A 60 12.86 -69.20 14.47
C GLY A 60 13.18 -68.15 15.54
N VAL A 61 12.36 -67.09 15.56
CA VAL A 61 12.54 -65.92 16.44
C VAL A 61 11.71 -66.06 17.73
N ASN A 62 12.39 -66.25 18.87
CA ASN A 62 11.73 -66.33 20.18
C ASN A 62 11.40 -64.93 20.74
N TYR A 63 10.18 -64.46 20.51
CA TYR A 63 9.70 -63.15 20.98
C TYR A 63 9.70 -63.00 22.51
N SER A 64 9.60 -64.10 23.28
CA SER A 64 9.68 -64.07 24.76
C SER A 64 11.10 -63.78 25.23
N ALA A 65 12.10 -64.40 24.60
CA ALA A 65 13.51 -64.14 24.89
C ALA A 65 13.90 -62.70 24.52
N ILE A 66 13.47 -62.22 23.35
CA ILE A 66 13.67 -60.83 22.91
C ILE A 66 13.07 -59.86 23.93
N THR A 67 11.81 -60.08 24.33
CA THR A 67 11.13 -59.22 25.30
C THR A 67 11.87 -59.15 26.64
N LYS A 68 12.38 -60.29 27.14
CA LYS A 68 13.19 -60.33 28.39
C LYS A 68 14.50 -59.55 28.25
N ALA A 69 15.19 -59.69 27.12
CA ALA A 69 16.43 -58.94 26.86
C ALA A 69 16.17 -57.43 26.76
N VAL A 70 15.06 -57.02 26.13
CA VAL A 70 14.65 -55.61 26.06
C VAL A 70 14.35 -55.05 27.44
N TYR A 71 13.64 -55.79 28.30
CA TYR A 71 13.39 -55.36 29.68
C TYR A 71 14.68 -55.25 30.51
N ALA A 72 15.61 -56.19 30.34
CA ALA A 72 16.91 -56.14 31.01
C ALA A 72 17.71 -54.90 30.59
N LEU A 73 17.75 -54.60 29.29
CA LEU A 73 18.40 -53.40 28.75
C LEU A 73 17.76 -52.11 29.29
N ALA A 74 16.43 -52.02 29.32
CA ALA A 74 15.72 -50.83 29.79
C ALA A 74 15.83 -50.62 31.31
N SER A 75 16.06 -51.69 32.08
CA SER A 75 16.16 -51.67 33.55
C SER A 75 17.61 -51.53 34.05
N ASP A 76 18.59 -51.49 33.15
CA ASP A 76 20.00 -51.29 33.50
C ASP A 76 20.21 -49.93 34.18
N THR A 77 20.86 -49.93 35.34
CA THR A 77 21.05 -48.74 36.18
C THR A 77 22.21 -47.85 35.71
N GLU A 78 23.12 -48.42 34.93
CA GLU A 78 24.28 -47.72 34.36
C GLU A 78 23.99 -47.16 32.95
N ALA A 79 22.90 -47.60 32.31
CA ALA A 79 22.50 -47.11 31.01
C ALA A 79 21.87 -45.70 31.11
N GLU A 80 22.50 -44.74 30.44
CA GLU A 80 21.97 -43.39 30.26
C GLU A 80 21.52 -43.21 28.80
N TRP A 81 20.29 -42.75 28.62
CA TRP A 81 19.71 -42.50 27.31
C TRP A 81 19.45 -41.00 27.20
N GLU A 82 20.30 -40.28 26.47
CA GLU A 82 20.14 -38.84 26.25
C GLU A 82 19.06 -38.57 25.18
N GLU A 83 19.02 -39.42 24.14
CA GLU A 83 18.13 -39.27 23.00
C GLU A 83 17.32 -40.56 22.75
N PRO A 84 16.03 -40.46 22.35
CA PRO A 84 15.18 -41.63 22.05
C PRO A 84 15.79 -42.59 21.03
N TRP A 85 16.60 -42.07 20.11
CA TRP A 85 17.27 -42.84 19.09
C TRP A 85 18.34 -43.80 19.62
N GLN A 86 19.02 -43.44 20.71
CA GLN A 86 20.02 -44.32 21.34
C GLN A 86 19.37 -45.58 21.91
N LEU A 87 18.20 -45.42 22.57
CA LEU A 87 17.44 -46.56 23.06
C LEU A 87 16.93 -47.44 21.93
N MET A 88 16.39 -46.84 20.86
CA MET A 88 15.90 -47.61 19.71
C MET A 88 17.02 -48.41 19.04
N GLU A 89 18.21 -47.82 18.88
CA GLU A 89 19.37 -48.48 18.32
C GLU A 89 19.89 -49.62 19.20
N ALA A 90 19.94 -49.43 20.53
CA ALA A 90 20.34 -50.50 21.44
C ALA A 90 19.32 -51.65 21.45
N VAL A 91 18.02 -51.33 21.42
CA VAL A 91 16.93 -52.32 21.33
C VAL A 91 16.98 -53.07 20.00
N SER A 92 17.32 -52.41 18.88
CA SER A 92 17.34 -53.06 17.57
C SER A 92 18.38 -54.18 17.48
N GLN A 93 19.49 -54.07 18.21
CA GLN A 93 20.54 -55.09 18.19
C GLN A 93 20.08 -56.45 18.73
N ILE A 94 19.07 -56.48 19.60
CA ILE A 94 18.58 -57.72 20.23
C ILE A 94 18.00 -58.68 19.17
N PRO A 95 16.99 -58.31 18.36
CA PRO A 95 16.48 -59.19 17.31
C PRO A 95 17.45 -59.31 16.13
N LEU A 96 18.24 -58.28 15.80
CA LEU A 96 19.13 -58.30 14.63
C LEU A 96 20.31 -59.29 14.76
N GLN A 97 20.65 -59.71 15.98
CA GLN A 97 21.64 -60.77 16.23
C GLN A 97 21.14 -62.17 15.82
N LEU A 98 19.85 -62.35 15.56
CA LEU A 98 19.29 -63.62 15.14
C LEU A 98 19.46 -63.81 13.62
N ASP A 99 19.85 -65.02 13.21
CA ASP A 99 20.12 -65.34 11.81
C ASP A 99 18.89 -65.13 10.92
N ASP A 100 17.70 -65.46 11.42
CA ASP A 100 16.41 -65.38 10.73
C ASP A 100 15.87 -63.96 10.53
N VAL A 101 16.49 -62.92 11.10
CA VAL A 101 15.94 -61.56 11.08
C VAL A 101 16.61 -60.72 10.00
N GLU A 102 15.84 -60.25 9.02
CA GLU A 102 16.35 -59.35 7.98
C GLU A 102 16.43 -57.91 8.47
N SER A 103 15.38 -57.43 9.14
CA SER A 103 15.29 -56.06 9.63
C SER A 103 14.27 -55.93 10.75
N VAL A 104 14.35 -54.84 11.53
CA VAL A 104 13.36 -54.52 12.56
C VAL A 104 12.86 -53.09 12.41
N ASN A 105 11.53 -52.91 12.36
CA ASN A 105 10.91 -51.61 12.49
C ASN A 105 10.57 -51.37 13.96
N ILE A 106 11.06 -50.29 14.52
CA ILE A 106 10.84 -49.93 15.93
C ILE A 106 9.97 -48.69 15.98
N ARG A 107 8.95 -48.74 16.84
CA ARG A 107 8.10 -47.61 17.20
C ARG A 107 8.21 -47.37 18.70
N LEU A 108 8.71 -46.20 19.08
CA LEU A 108 8.87 -45.76 20.46
C LEU A 108 7.94 -44.59 20.74
N GLY A 109 6.87 -44.83 21.49
CA GLY A 109 5.97 -43.80 22.00
C GLY A 109 6.44 -43.28 23.35
N LEU A 110 6.38 -41.97 23.52
CA LEU A 110 6.72 -41.24 24.75
C LEU A 110 5.46 -40.47 25.22
N PRO A 111 4.55 -41.12 25.96
CA PRO A 111 3.38 -40.48 26.54
C PRO A 111 3.77 -39.32 27.45
N LYS A 112 3.05 -38.20 27.36
CA LYS A 112 3.28 -37.03 28.23
C LYS A 112 4.71 -36.45 28.19
N ALA A 113 5.47 -36.72 27.13
CA ALA A 113 6.76 -36.09 26.92
C ALA A 113 6.68 -34.57 26.73
N LEU A 114 5.50 -34.05 26.35
CA LEU A 114 5.21 -32.64 26.15
C LEU A 114 3.98 -32.24 26.97
N LEU A 115 3.95 -30.98 27.43
CA LEU A 115 2.88 -30.45 28.28
C LEU A 115 1.51 -30.45 27.58
N HIS A 116 1.51 -30.07 26.31
CA HIS A 116 0.30 -29.86 25.53
C HIS A 116 0.00 -30.98 24.54
N ALA A 117 0.82 -32.03 24.46
CA ALA A 117 0.60 -33.15 23.54
C ALA A 117 0.19 -34.42 24.27
N LEU A 118 -0.48 -35.34 23.57
CA LEU A 118 -0.75 -36.68 24.11
C LEU A 118 0.55 -37.48 24.26
N GLU A 119 1.35 -37.50 23.20
CA GLU A 119 2.59 -38.26 23.12
C GLU A 119 3.47 -37.83 21.94
N VAL A 120 4.74 -38.17 22.03
CA VAL A 120 5.70 -38.07 20.92
C VAL A 120 6.06 -39.49 20.47
N VAL A 121 6.04 -39.76 19.17
CA VAL A 121 6.33 -41.09 18.61
C VAL A 121 7.54 -41.02 17.70
N TYR A 122 8.49 -41.90 17.94
CA TYR A 122 9.66 -42.11 17.10
C TYR A 122 9.51 -43.43 16.34
N GLU A 123 9.81 -43.42 15.04
CA GLU A 123 9.76 -44.61 14.19
C GLU A 123 11.04 -44.70 13.35
N ALA A 124 11.63 -45.88 13.23
CA ALA A 124 12.76 -46.15 12.34
C ALA A 124 12.88 -47.64 11.99
N LYS A 125 13.49 -47.91 10.85
CA LYS A 125 13.87 -49.27 10.42
C LYS A 125 15.37 -49.48 10.60
N PHE A 126 15.74 -50.62 11.16
CA PHE A 126 17.13 -51.03 11.39
C PHE A 126 17.43 -52.33 10.65
N THR A 127 18.60 -52.42 10.00
CA THR A 127 19.10 -53.62 9.31
C THR A 127 20.38 -54.14 9.96
N LYS A 128 20.79 -55.39 9.64
CA LYS A 128 21.99 -56.02 10.21
C LYS A 128 23.28 -55.23 9.98
N ASP A 129 23.37 -54.48 8.88
CA ASP A 129 24.53 -53.65 8.54
C ASP A 129 24.63 -52.35 9.38
N GLY A 130 23.79 -52.20 10.41
CA GLY A 130 23.74 -51.01 11.28
C GLY A 130 23.13 -49.78 10.61
N GLN A 131 22.56 -49.92 9.41
CA GLN A 131 21.94 -48.81 8.69
C GLN A 131 20.53 -48.52 9.24
N GLN A 132 20.25 -47.24 9.45
CA GLN A 132 18.97 -46.73 9.92
C GLN A 132 18.23 -46.06 8.76
N PHE A 133 17.01 -46.50 8.49
CA PHE A 133 16.15 -45.96 7.42
C PHE A 133 14.84 -45.41 7.98
N ASP A 134 14.17 -44.59 7.17
CA ASP A 134 12.79 -44.13 7.39
C ASP A 134 12.53 -43.50 8.77
N ARG A 135 13.54 -42.83 9.32
CA ARG A 135 13.41 -42.13 10.60
C ARG A 135 12.30 -41.09 10.52
N SER A 136 11.41 -41.13 11.50
CA SER A 136 10.35 -40.14 11.65
C SER A 136 10.08 -39.83 13.11
N CYS A 137 9.62 -38.61 13.37
CA CYS A 137 9.10 -38.19 14.66
C CYS A 137 7.69 -37.63 14.46
N THR A 138 6.74 -38.02 15.31
CA THR A 138 5.36 -37.55 15.25
C THR A 138 4.95 -36.99 16.61
N ILE A 139 4.59 -35.71 16.66
CA ILE A 139 3.92 -35.10 17.79
C ILE A 139 2.42 -35.36 17.62
N ARG A 140 1.80 -36.05 18.57
CA ARG A 140 0.38 -36.44 18.49
C ARG A 140 -0.49 -35.65 19.45
N ASP A 141 -1.63 -35.21 18.95
CA ASP A 141 -2.71 -34.54 19.69
C ASP A 141 -2.16 -33.37 20.53
N LEU A 142 -1.43 -32.46 19.86
CA LEU A 142 -1.00 -31.18 20.41
C LEU A 142 -2.22 -30.25 20.55
N LYS A 143 -2.62 -30.01 21.79
CA LYS A 143 -3.83 -29.26 22.18
C LYS A 143 -3.50 -27.80 22.38
N LEU A 144 -4.19 -26.95 21.64
CA LEU A 144 -3.99 -25.50 21.68
C LEU A 144 -5.30 -24.76 21.38
N VAL A 145 -5.27 -23.43 21.52
CA VAL A 145 -6.43 -22.57 21.26
C VAL A 145 -6.04 -21.40 20.35
N SER A 146 -6.86 -21.13 19.34
CA SER A 146 -6.63 -20.04 18.38
C SER A 146 -7.96 -19.46 17.90
N ILE A 147 -7.95 -18.23 17.39
CA ILE A 147 -9.15 -17.63 16.77
C ILE A 147 -9.25 -18.17 15.34
N ILE A 148 -10.29 -18.96 15.05
CA ILE A 148 -10.44 -19.62 13.76
C ILE A 148 -11.88 -19.76 13.27
N GLY A 149 -12.21 -19.11 12.16
CA GLY A 149 -13.53 -19.23 11.53
C GLY A 149 -13.89 -18.08 10.61
N LEU A 150 -14.85 -18.34 9.71
CA LEU A 150 -15.30 -17.38 8.70
C LEU A 150 -16.40 -16.46 9.23
N HIS A 151 -17.12 -16.90 10.26
CA HIS A 151 -18.24 -16.15 10.81
C HIS A 151 -17.82 -15.22 11.94
N SER A 152 -18.52 -14.10 12.06
CA SER A 152 -18.22 -13.04 13.04
C SER A 152 -18.35 -13.48 14.51
N TYR A 153 -19.07 -14.56 14.80
CA TYR A 153 -19.13 -15.15 16.15
C TYR A 153 -17.91 -16.05 16.45
N GLU A 154 -17.38 -16.75 15.45
CA GLU A 154 -16.18 -17.59 15.58
C GLU A 154 -14.91 -16.75 15.79
N GLN A 155 -14.92 -15.50 15.33
CA GLN A 155 -13.80 -14.56 15.40
C GLN A 155 -13.70 -13.80 16.74
N ARG A 156 -14.64 -14.03 17.67
CA ARG A 156 -14.67 -13.36 18.99
C ARG A 156 -14.05 -14.16 20.11
N GLU A 157 -13.98 -15.48 19.95
CA GLU A 157 -13.53 -16.40 20.99
C GLU A 157 -12.48 -17.36 20.45
N LYS A 158 -11.46 -17.65 21.26
CA LYS A 158 -10.49 -18.69 20.93
C LYS A 158 -11.17 -20.05 20.96
N GLN A 159 -10.92 -20.86 19.94
CA GLN A 159 -11.48 -22.19 19.80
C GLN A 159 -10.39 -23.25 19.94
N ARG A 160 -10.77 -24.42 20.45
CA ARG A 160 -9.85 -25.54 20.63
C ARG A 160 -9.47 -26.15 19.28
N LEU A 161 -8.18 -26.39 19.11
CA LEU A 161 -7.60 -27.14 18.00
C LEU A 161 -6.73 -28.28 18.53
N GLU A 162 -6.63 -29.34 17.73
CA GLU A 162 -5.77 -30.48 18.00
C GLU A 162 -4.90 -30.76 16.77
N LEU A 163 -3.60 -30.88 16.96
CA LEU A 163 -2.64 -31.03 15.88
C LEU A 163 -1.88 -32.36 15.96
N ASP A 164 -1.72 -33.03 14.83
CA ASP A 164 -0.67 -34.04 14.65
C ASP A 164 0.37 -33.51 13.67
N ILE A 165 1.65 -33.61 14.01
CA ILE A 165 2.75 -33.15 13.17
C ILE A 165 3.77 -34.29 13.05
N LYS A 166 3.86 -34.88 11.85
CA LYS A 166 4.87 -35.90 11.50
C LYS A 166 5.98 -35.27 10.66
N ILE A 167 7.22 -35.46 11.07
CA ILE A 167 8.44 -35.01 10.37
C ILE A 167 9.28 -36.22 9.93
N VAL A 168 9.80 -36.16 8.71
CA VAL A 168 10.85 -37.06 8.18
C VAL A 168 11.95 -36.25 7.51
N GLY A 169 13.15 -36.81 7.41
CA GLY A 169 14.25 -36.24 6.60
C GLY A 169 14.90 -34.98 7.17
N CYS A 170 14.84 -34.75 8.49
CA CYS A 170 15.57 -33.69 9.19
C CYS A 170 16.97 -34.14 9.64
N ASP A 171 17.80 -33.19 10.10
CA ASP A 171 19.07 -33.50 10.77
C ASP A 171 18.83 -33.94 12.21
N TRP A 172 18.85 -35.25 12.43
CA TRP A 172 18.60 -35.84 13.73
C TRP A 172 19.65 -35.53 14.80
N LYS A 173 20.81 -34.97 14.44
CA LYS A 173 21.82 -34.56 15.44
C LYS A 173 21.45 -33.29 16.19
N ILE A 174 20.61 -32.45 15.59
CA ILE A 174 20.15 -31.19 16.19
C ILE A 174 18.65 -31.20 16.50
N TRP A 175 17.98 -32.31 16.18
CA TRP A 175 16.53 -32.44 16.32
C TRP A 175 16.12 -32.29 17.79
N ASN A 176 15.20 -31.37 18.05
CA ASN A 176 14.64 -31.13 19.38
C ASN A 176 13.12 -31.13 19.29
N HIS A 177 12.49 -32.26 19.59
CA HIS A 177 11.04 -32.42 19.47
C HIS A 177 10.27 -31.45 20.38
N LYS A 178 10.81 -31.09 21.55
CA LYS A 178 10.19 -30.12 22.47
C LYS A 178 10.24 -28.72 21.89
N GLY A 179 11.43 -28.24 21.51
CA GLY A 179 11.59 -26.92 20.91
C GLY A 179 10.73 -26.76 19.67
N PHE A 180 10.64 -27.80 18.84
CA PHE A 180 9.80 -27.82 17.65
C PHE A 180 8.30 -27.84 17.97
N ALA A 181 7.87 -28.59 18.99
CA ALA A 181 6.48 -28.59 19.45
C ALA A 181 6.07 -27.25 20.07
N ASP A 182 6.94 -26.62 20.85
CA ASP A 182 6.71 -25.29 21.44
C ASP A 182 6.62 -24.21 20.35
N ASP A 183 7.47 -24.28 19.33
CA ASP A 183 7.44 -23.40 18.14
C ASP A 183 6.09 -23.52 17.41
N ALA A 184 5.64 -24.75 17.15
CA ALA A 184 4.31 -25.01 16.58
C ALA A 184 3.17 -24.49 17.49
N TYR A 185 3.25 -24.75 18.79
CA TYR A 185 2.24 -24.34 19.76
C TYR A 185 2.08 -22.81 19.79
N ASN A 186 3.20 -22.08 19.87
CA ASN A 186 3.21 -20.62 19.94
C ASN A 186 2.68 -20.00 18.65
N PHE A 187 3.17 -20.47 17.49
CA PHE A 187 2.72 -19.99 16.18
C PHE A 187 1.20 -20.06 16.06
N VAL A 188 0.60 -21.22 16.37
CA VAL A 188 -0.84 -21.37 16.19
C VAL A 188 -1.63 -20.57 17.24
N SER A 189 -1.15 -20.55 18.50
CA SER A 189 -1.84 -19.87 19.61
C SER A 189 -1.90 -18.35 19.47
N ASP A 190 -0.92 -17.76 18.79
CA ASP A 190 -0.79 -16.33 18.51
C ASP A 190 -1.37 -15.90 17.16
N SER A 191 -1.73 -16.87 16.31
CA SER A 191 -2.30 -16.63 14.99
C SER A 191 -3.83 -16.48 14.99
N THR A 192 -4.37 -15.92 13.92
CA THR A 192 -5.82 -15.85 13.67
C THR A 192 -6.07 -16.12 12.19
N TYR A 193 -6.94 -17.09 11.88
CA TYR A 193 -7.21 -17.51 10.49
C TYR A 193 -8.70 -17.68 10.21
N GLY A 194 -9.12 -17.41 8.98
CA GLY A 194 -10.50 -17.66 8.55
C GLY A 194 -10.82 -19.16 8.39
N THR A 195 -9.85 -19.95 7.94
CA THR A 195 -10.01 -21.36 7.58
C THR A 195 -8.88 -22.22 8.14
N ILE A 196 -9.15 -23.52 8.32
CA ILE A 196 -8.13 -24.49 8.77
C ILE A 196 -7.06 -24.68 7.70
N GLU A 197 -7.42 -24.61 6.42
CA GLU A 197 -6.55 -24.73 5.27
C GLU A 197 -5.45 -23.66 5.27
N SER A 198 -5.83 -22.40 5.51
CA SER A 198 -4.87 -21.29 5.58
C SER A 198 -3.94 -21.43 6.77
N LEU A 199 -4.48 -21.78 7.95
CA LEU A 199 -3.66 -22.09 9.13
C LEU A 199 -2.65 -23.21 8.83
N ASN A 200 -3.12 -24.32 8.26
CA ASN A 200 -2.29 -25.47 7.93
C ASN A 200 -1.17 -25.09 6.96
N HIS A 201 -1.50 -24.32 5.91
CA HIS A 201 -0.53 -23.89 4.91
C HIS A 201 0.58 -23.04 5.53
N GLU A 202 0.23 -22.03 6.33
CA GLU A 202 1.21 -21.13 6.95
C GLU A 202 2.02 -21.82 8.05
N LEU A 203 1.39 -22.68 8.86
CA LEU A 203 2.11 -23.48 9.85
C LEU A 203 3.16 -24.38 9.18
N GLY A 204 2.84 -24.99 8.04
CA GLY A 204 3.82 -25.78 7.28
C GLY A 204 5.00 -24.96 6.75
N ASN A 205 4.75 -23.73 6.30
CA ASN A 205 5.81 -22.80 5.83
C ASN A 205 6.72 -22.39 6.99
N HIS A 206 6.12 -22.06 8.13
CA HIS A 206 6.81 -21.70 9.37
C HIS A 206 7.71 -22.83 9.87
N LEU A 207 7.14 -24.03 10.05
CA LEU A 207 7.86 -25.16 10.62
C LEU A 207 9.00 -25.66 9.73
N LEU A 208 8.88 -25.59 8.39
CA LEU A 208 9.97 -25.94 7.49
C LEU A 208 11.18 -24.99 7.59
N LYS A 209 10.99 -23.78 8.13
CA LYS A 209 12.06 -22.80 8.40
C LYS A 209 12.61 -22.92 9.82
N SER A 210 12.08 -23.83 10.63
CA SER A 210 12.45 -23.96 12.03
C SER A 210 13.91 -24.39 12.18
N GLN A 211 14.59 -23.79 13.16
CA GLN A 211 16.00 -24.05 13.46
C GLN A 211 16.30 -25.52 13.83
N TYR A 212 15.28 -26.28 14.24
CA TYR A 212 15.41 -27.67 14.68
C TYR A 212 15.49 -28.68 13.52
N LEU A 213 15.37 -28.26 12.26
CA LEU A 213 15.40 -29.18 11.10
C LEU A 213 16.79 -29.34 10.47
N GLY A 214 17.66 -28.32 10.57
CA GLY A 214 19.04 -28.34 10.07
C GLY A 214 19.18 -27.84 8.63
N LYS A 215 20.20 -27.01 8.38
CA LYS A 215 20.37 -26.19 7.17
C LYS A 215 20.47 -26.96 5.84
N HIS A 216 20.91 -28.22 5.87
CA HIS A 216 21.13 -29.05 4.68
C HIS A 216 20.18 -30.24 4.58
N SER A 217 19.17 -30.31 5.46
CA SER A 217 18.19 -31.38 5.46
C SER A 217 17.14 -31.19 4.36
N LYS A 218 16.39 -32.26 4.04
CA LYS A 218 15.28 -32.22 3.08
C LYS A 218 13.99 -32.67 3.77
N PRO A 219 13.49 -31.86 4.72
CA PRO A 219 12.40 -32.26 5.58
C PRO A 219 11.10 -32.39 4.79
N HIS A 220 10.30 -33.40 5.15
CA HIS A 220 8.90 -33.48 4.73
C HIS A 220 8.02 -33.53 5.97
N LEU A 221 7.02 -32.66 5.99
CA LEU A 221 6.03 -32.53 7.06
C LEU A 221 4.70 -33.11 6.62
N SER A 222 4.02 -33.79 7.54
CA SER A 222 2.58 -34.07 7.46
C SER A 222 1.91 -33.41 8.66
N ILE A 223 1.01 -32.46 8.40
CA ILE A 223 0.35 -31.68 9.44
C ILE A 223 -1.15 -31.94 9.34
N THR A 224 -1.74 -32.45 10.42
CA THR A 224 -3.17 -32.63 10.57
C THR A 224 -3.69 -31.65 11.61
N VAL A 225 -4.63 -30.78 11.24
CA VAL A 225 -5.34 -29.89 12.17
C VAL A 225 -6.79 -30.37 12.29
N ARG A 226 -7.23 -30.56 13.53
CA ARG A 226 -8.61 -30.90 13.90
C ARG A 226 -9.26 -29.73 14.64
N LYS A 227 -10.54 -29.48 14.34
CA LYS A 227 -11.36 -28.46 15.02
C LYS A 227 -12.58 -29.15 15.66
N PRO A 228 -12.46 -29.69 16.89
CA PRO A 228 -13.53 -30.45 17.55
C PRO A 228 -14.85 -29.69 17.69
N SER A 229 -14.79 -28.36 17.79
CA SER A 229 -15.97 -27.50 17.98
C SER A 229 -16.70 -27.15 16.67
N ALA A 230 -16.19 -27.54 15.51
CA ALA A 230 -16.75 -27.11 14.23
C ALA A 230 -18.10 -27.75 13.88
N ILE A 231 -18.32 -29.02 14.25
CA ILE A 231 -19.54 -29.76 13.92
C ILE A 231 -19.96 -30.57 15.15
N PRO A 232 -21.20 -30.41 15.65
CA PRO A 232 -21.69 -31.26 16.74
C PRO A 232 -21.58 -32.74 16.38
N PHE A 233 -20.99 -33.54 17.29
CA PHE A 233 -20.80 -35.00 17.14
C PHE A 233 -19.89 -35.45 15.98
N ALA A 234 -19.16 -34.55 15.34
CA ALA A 234 -18.15 -34.89 14.33
C ALA A 234 -16.88 -34.05 14.52
N MET A 235 -15.72 -34.63 14.22
CA MET A 235 -14.44 -33.94 14.34
C MET A 235 -13.80 -33.79 12.97
N PRO A 236 -14.04 -32.67 12.26
CA PRO A 236 -13.40 -32.44 10.97
C PRO A 236 -11.89 -32.25 11.15
N SER A 237 -11.13 -32.82 10.22
CA SER A 237 -9.68 -32.77 10.18
C SER A 237 -9.18 -32.46 8.77
N ILE A 238 -8.15 -31.62 8.66
CA ILE A 238 -7.45 -31.39 7.39
C ILE A 238 -6.00 -31.80 7.55
N THR A 239 -5.54 -32.67 6.67
CA THR A 239 -4.13 -33.10 6.59
C THR A 239 -3.48 -32.53 5.35
N ILE A 240 -2.30 -31.93 5.51
CA ILE A 240 -1.45 -31.50 4.41
C ILE A 240 -0.10 -32.23 4.46
N HIS A 241 0.51 -32.41 3.29
CA HIS A 241 1.90 -32.89 3.16
C HIS A 241 2.73 -31.80 2.49
N ARG A 242 3.88 -31.46 3.07
CA ARG A 242 4.68 -30.30 2.65
C ARG A 242 6.17 -30.58 2.72
N SER A 243 6.89 -29.99 1.79
CA SER A 243 8.33 -29.94 1.67
C SER A 243 8.74 -28.53 1.28
N GLN A 244 10.04 -28.22 1.27
CA GLN A 244 10.54 -26.92 0.81
C GLN A 244 10.07 -26.56 -0.62
N LYS A 245 9.77 -27.56 -1.46
CA LYS A 245 9.30 -27.34 -2.85
C LYS A 245 7.87 -26.81 -2.93
N ASP A 246 7.05 -27.11 -1.94
CA ASP A 246 5.64 -26.68 -1.87
C ASP A 246 5.51 -25.21 -1.46
N TYR A 247 6.62 -24.64 -0.97
CA TYR A 247 6.81 -23.23 -0.70
C TYR A 247 7.94 -22.74 -1.59
N PRO A 248 7.72 -22.70 -2.93
CA PRO A 248 8.70 -22.09 -3.81
C PRO A 248 9.00 -20.71 -3.24
N PRO A 249 10.28 -20.29 -3.17
CA PRO A 249 10.57 -18.93 -2.78
C PRO A 249 9.69 -18.07 -3.67
N THR A 250 8.75 -17.34 -3.07
CA THR A 250 8.16 -16.16 -3.70
C THR A 250 9.37 -15.46 -4.31
N ILE A 251 9.39 -15.24 -5.62
CA ILE A 251 10.51 -14.57 -6.30
C ILE A 251 10.74 -13.28 -5.53
N GLY A 252 11.71 -13.37 -4.64
CA GLY A 252 11.97 -12.48 -3.53
C GLY A 252 13.46 -12.37 -3.65
N LEU A 253 13.82 -11.41 -4.49
CA LEU A 253 15.18 -11.16 -4.90
C LEU A 253 15.99 -10.88 -3.64
N THR A 254 16.75 -11.87 -3.17
CA THR A 254 17.97 -11.58 -2.44
C THR A 254 19.00 -11.07 -3.43
N ASN A 255 18.75 -9.89 -3.96
CA ASN A 255 19.74 -9.03 -4.60
C ASN A 255 19.84 -7.78 -3.73
N LYS A 256 21.08 -7.33 -3.53
CA LYS A 256 21.37 -5.99 -3.04
C LYS A 256 20.48 -4.97 -3.78
N HIS A 257 19.80 -4.12 -3.01
CA HIS A 257 19.00 -2.97 -3.44
C HIS A 257 17.68 -3.25 -4.18
N GLU A 258 16.73 -3.98 -3.58
CA GLU A 258 15.33 -3.83 -3.98
C GLU A 258 14.65 -2.76 -3.12
N GLN A 259 14.15 -1.70 -3.75
CA GLN A 259 13.49 -0.60 -3.06
C GLN A 259 12.12 -1.06 -2.56
N THR A 260 11.88 -0.98 -1.25
CA THR A 260 10.59 -1.29 -0.61
C THR A 260 9.62 -0.15 -0.83
N ARG A 261 8.37 -0.47 -1.19
CA ARG A 261 7.25 0.48 -1.30
C ARG A 261 6.75 0.85 0.10
N VAL A 262 6.60 2.13 0.37
CA VAL A 262 6.26 2.69 1.68
C VAL A 262 5.25 3.81 1.51
N PHE A 263 4.33 3.96 2.46
CA PHE A 263 3.40 5.08 2.52
C PHE A 263 3.66 5.94 3.75
N VAL A 264 3.81 7.25 3.54
CA VAL A 264 4.07 8.24 4.59
C VAL A 264 2.97 9.30 4.58
N ALA A 265 2.28 9.47 5.70
CA ALA A 265 1.36 10.60 5.90
C ALA A 265 2.17 11.87 6.15
N VAL A 266 1.77 12.96 5.53
CA VAL A 266 2.33 14.30 5.74
C VAL A 266 1.26 15.24 6.25
N GLY A 267 1.61 16.09 7.21
CA GLY A 267 0.73 17.11 7.78
C GLY A 267 1.48 18.41 8.09
N SER A 268 0.90 19.57 7.79
CA SER A 268 1.47 20.88 8.17
C SER A 268 0.37 21.89 8.49
N ASN A 269 0.53 22.65 9.58
CA ASN A 269 -0.40 23.73 9.95
C ASN A 269 0.25 25.07 10.30
N ILE A 270 1.58 25.22 10.19
CA ILE A 270 2.28 26.49 10.47
C ILE A 270 2.95 27.03 9.22
N GLY A 271 2.78 28.33 8.96
CA GLY A 271 3.50 29.06 7.91
C GLY A 271 3.08 28.63 6.51
N ASP A 272 4.04 28.52 5.59
CA ASP A 272 3.78 27.99 4.26
C ASP A 272 3.70 26.45 4.30
N ARG A 273 2.47 25.98 4.55
CA ARG A 273 2.15 24.56 4.77
C ARG A 273 2.53 23.67 3.59
N VAL A 274 2.38 24.17 2.36
CA VAL A 274 2.70 23.41 1.14
C VAL A 274 4.21 23.38 0.92
N GLU A 275 4.90 24.51 1.05
CA GLU A 275 6.36 24.55 0.91
C GLU A 275 7.06 23.71 2.00
N ASN A 276 6.52 23.64 3.22
CA ASN A 276 7.03 22.74 4.25
C ASN A 276 6.96 21.25 3.82
N ILE A 277 5.87 20.83 3.19
CA ILE A 277 5.71 19.47 2.65
C ILE A 277 6.71 19.23 1.51
N LEU A 278 6.86 20.19 0.59
CA LEU A 278 7.82 20.08 -0.51
C LEU A 278 9.27 19.99 -0.03
N ARG A 279 9.65 20.78 0.99
CA ARG A 279 10.96 20.69 1.65
C ARG A 279 11.20 19.35 2.31
N ALA A 280 10.17 18.80 2.96
CA ALA A 280 10.25 17.47 3.55
C ALA A 280 10.50 16.40 2.48
N ILE A 281 9.78 16.44 1.35
CA ILE A 281 10.00 15.54 0.21
C ILE A 281 11.45 15.64 -0.29
N ARG A 282 11.95 16.84 -0.57
CA ARG A 282 13.33 17.05 -1.03
C ARG A 282 14.35 16.43 -0.08
N MET A 283 14.17 16.62 1.23
CA MET A 283 15.04 16.03 2.24
C MET A 283 14.96 14.50 2.29
N LEU A 284 13.77 13.90 2.11
CA LEU A 284 13.65 12.45 2.00
C LEU A 284 14.39 11.93 0.76
N GLU A 285 14.22 12.58 -0.40
CA GLU A 285 14.86 12.18 -1.65
C GLU A 285 16.39 12.27 -1.59
N GLU A 286 16.92 13.31 -0.95
CA GLU A 286 18.36 13.47 -0.69
C GLU A 286 18.95 12.39 0.23
N ASN A 287 18.12 11.67 0.99
CA ASN A 287 18.54 10.72 2.03
C ASN A 287 18.07 9.27 1.76
N GLY A 288 17.99 8.86 0.49
CA GLY A 288 17.80 7.45 0.11
C GLY A 288 16.34 6.99 -0.01
N CYS A 289 15.41 7.95 -0.09
CA CYS A 289 14.05 7.72 -0.53
C CYS A 289 13.87 8.18 -1.98
N LYS A 290 12.85 7.66 -2.66
CA LYS A 290 12.44 8.12 -4.00
C LYS A 290 10.94 8.31 -3.98
N LEU A 291 10.45 9.51 -4.29
CA LEU A 291 9.02 9.73 -4.44
C LEU A 291 8.51 8.98 -5.68
N VAL A 292 7.42 8.23 -5.50
CA VAL A 292 6.77 7.45 -6.58
C VAL A 292 5.49 8.13 -7.01
N ASP A 293 4.63 8.48 -6.05
CA ASP A 293 3.37 9.17 -6.28
C ASP A 293 2.97 9.97 -5.03
N THR A 294 2.00 10.85 -5.18
CA THR A 294 1.40 11.63 -4.10
C THR A 294 -0.12 11.50 -4.16
N SER A 295 -0.78 11.63 -3.02
CA SER A 295 -2.23 11.84 -2.99
C SER A 295 -2.61 13.23 -3.50
N ARG A 296 -3.89 13.62 -3.37
CA ARG A 296 -4.24 15.04 -3.30
C ARG A 296 -3.85 15.61 -1.94
N LEU A 297 -3.76 16.93 -1.85
CA LEU A 297 -3.69 17.62 -0.57
C LEU A 297 -5.09 18.02 -0.12
N TYR A 298 -5.33 17.88 1.18
CA TYR A 298 -6.59 18.17 1.83
C TYR A 298 -6.40 19.10 3.01
N GLU A 299 -7.34 20.01 3.21
CA GLU A 299 -7.42 20.85 4.38
C GLU A 299 -8.46 20.30 5.37
N SER A 300 -8.09 20.18 6.64
CA SER A 300 -8.98 19.74 7.73
C SER A 300 -8.86 20.63 8.96
N GLU A 301 -9.92 20.64 9.77
CA GLU A 301 -9.86 21.17 11.13
C GLU A 301 -8.85 20.37 11.97
N PRO A 302 -8.22 20.98 12.99
CA PRO A 302 -7.42 20.26 13.97
C PRO A 302 -8.26 19.18 14.69
N MET A 303 -7.74 17.94 14.79
CA MET A 303 -8.49 16.83 15.41
C MET A 303 -8.46 16.83 16.95
N TYR A 304 -7.43 17.42 17.57
CA TYR A 304 -7.15 17.25 19.00
C TYR A 304 -7.12 18.55 19.82
N VAL A 305 -6.90 19.71 19.18
CA VAL A 305 -6.82 21.02 19.84
C VAL A 305 -7.46 22.06 18.92
N GLU A 306 -8.62 22.57 19.30
CA GLU A 306 -9.45 23.44 18.45
C GLU A 306 -8.88 24.85 18.24
N ASP A 307 -8.00 25.35 19.12
CA ASP A 307 -7.31 26.65 19.00
C ASP A 307 -6.03 26.55 18.12
N GLN A 308 -6.14 26.06 16.88
CA GLN A 308 -5.02 26.01 15.93
C GLN A 308 -5.47 26.24 14.47
N ASP A 309 -4.52 26.69 13.64
CA ASP A 309 -4.73 26.78 12.19
C ASP A 309 -5.02 25.41 11.55
N ARG A 310 -5.80 25.42 10.47
CA ARG A 310 -6.20 24.20 9.73
C ARG A 310 -4.99 23.46 9.17
N PHE A 311 -5.03 22.14 9.17
CA PHE A 311 -3.95 21.29 8.67
C PHE A 311 -4.09 21.04 7.18
N VAL A 312 -2.98 21.13 6.44
CA VAL A 312 -2.83 20.54 5.11
C VAL A 312 -2.27 19.13 5.29
N ASN A 313 -3.01 18.13 4.81
CA ASN A 313 -2.70 16.71 4.93
C ASN A 313 -2.58 16.05 3.55
N GLY A 314 -1.73 15.04 3.47
CA GLY A 314 -1.59 14.18 2.29
C GLY A 314 -0.85 12.89 2.62
N VAL A 315 -0.64 12.07 1.58
CA VAL A 315 0.13 10.83 1.64
C VAL A 315 1.14 10.82 0.50
N LEU A 316 2.35 10.37 0.81
CA LEU A 316 3.42 10.12 -0.15
C LEU A 316 3.56 8.61 -0.33
N GLU A 317 3.63 8.16 -1.58
CA GLU A 317 4.16 6.85 -1.92
C GLU A 317 5.65 6.97 -2.20
N VAL A 318 6.45 6.24 -1.44
CA VAL A 318 7.91 6.34 -1.45
C VAL A 318 8.52 4.95 -1.64
N GLN A 319 9.58 4.89 -2.44
CA GLN A 319 10.45 3.73 -2.55
C GLN A 319 11.74 3.97 -1.76
N THR A 320 12.15 3.03 -0.92
CA THR A 320 13.40 3.16 -0.14
C THR A 320 14.06 1.82 0.13
N SER A 321 15.39 1.83 0.29
CA SER A 321 16.15 0.67 0.77
C SER A 321 16.51 0.77 2.26
N LEU A 322 16.04 1.80 2.96
CA LEU A 322 16.27 1.98 4.39
C LEU A 322 15.42 0.99 5.19
N GLU A 323 16.00 0.40 6.23
CA GLU A 323 15.23 -0.45 7.14
C GLU A 323 14.16 0.36 7.90
N PRO A 324 13.06 -0.26 8.37
CA PRO A 324 11.91 0.45 8.95
C PRO A 324 12.26 1.45 10.07
N LEU A 325 13.15 1.08 10.99
CA LEU A 325 13.60 1.98 12.07
C LEU A 325 14.51 3.10 11.56
N GLU A 326 15.35 2.84 10.57
CA GLU A 326 16.20 3.85 9.95
C GLU A 326 15.36 4.88 9.18
N LEU A 327 14.33 4.41 8.48
CA LEU A 327 13.36 5.28 7.84
C LEU A 327 12.63 6.15 8.87
N LEU A 328 12.14 5.57 9.98
CA LEU A 328 11.49 6.34 11.04
C LEU A 328 12.42 7.42 11.62
N ARG A 329 13.70 7.11 11.85
CA ARG A 329 14.70 8.10 12.27
C ARG A 329 14.87 9.20 11.23
N LEU A 330 14.90 8.87 9.94
CA LEU A 330 14.95 9.85 8.86
C LEU A 330 13.72 10.77 8.89
N LEU A 331 12.51 10.23 9.04
CA LEU A 331 11.29 11.03 9.17
C LEU A 331 11.39 12.02 10.34
N LYS A 332 11.82 11.56 11.53
CA LYS A 332 11.99 12.43 12.71
C LYS A 332 13.10 13.46 12.56
N ARG A 333 14.20 13.11 11.88
CA ARG A 333 15.25 14.06 11.52
C ARG A 333 14.74 15.13 10.55
N THR A 334 13.92 14.75 9.57
CA THR A 334 13.28 15.67 8.62
C THR A 334 12.33 16.62 9.34
N GLU A 335 11.47 16.10 10.23
CA GLU A 335 10.61 16.93 11.08
C GLU A 335 11.41 17.97 11.87
N LYS A 336 12.52 17.57 12.50
CA LYS A 336 13.37 18.49 13.29
C LYS A 336 14.09 19.54 12.42
N THR A 337 14.46 19.17 11.21
CA THR A 337 15.22 20.03 10.29
C THR A 337 14.32 21.06 9.61
N VAL A 338 13.14 20.63 9.17
CA VAL A 338 12.12 21.51 8.60
C VAL A 338 11.43 22.32 9.70
N GLY A 339 11.06 21.66 10.80
CA GLY A 339 10.38 22.23 11.97
C GLY A 339 11.32 22.60 13.10
N ARG A 340 11.85 23.83 13.06
CA ARG A 340 12.81 24.35 14.05
C ARG A 340 12.30 24.59 15.48
N VAL A 341 11.05 24.26 15.82
CA VAL A 341 10.54 24.33 17.22
C VAL A 341 9.46 23.26 17.47
N LYS A 342 9.69 22.32 18.40
CA LYS A 342 8.62 21.53 19.03
C LYS A 342 8.05 22.34 20.19
N THR A 343 6.74 22.58 20.22
CA THR A 343 6.05 23.24 21.34
C THR A 343 5.55 22.21 22.36
N PHE A 344 4.72 21.23 21.97
CA PHE A 344 4.26 20.09 22.80
C PHE A 344 3.51 19.00 21.98
N THR A 345 3.18 17.84 22.57
CA THR A 345 2.45 16.73 21.93
C THR A 345 1.05 17.17 21.45
N ASN A 346 0.72 16.93 20.18
CA ASN A 346 -0.50 17.41 19.50
C ASN A 346 -0.63 18.95 19.37
N GLY A 347 0.46 19.69 19.59
CA GLY A 347 0.54 21.12 19.30
C GLY A 347 0.75 21.45 17.81
N PRO A 348 0.80 22.74 17.45
CA PRO A 348 1.08 23.19 16.08
C PRO A 348 2.41 22.63 15.56
N ARG A 349 2.46 22.12 14.32
CA ARG A 349 3.66 21.56 13.69
C ARG A 349 3.92 22.19 12.34
N VAL A 350 5.19 22.58 12.12
CA VAL A 350 5.69 23.02 10.81
C VAL A 350 5.59 21.86 9.81
N ILE A 351 5.88 20.64 10.23
CA ILE A 351 5.64 19.42 9.46
C ILE A 351 5.50 18.23 10.42
N ASP A 352 4.66 17.26 10.06
CA ASP A 352 4.51 15.96 10.70
C ASP A 352 4.61 14.86 9.66
N LEU A 353 5.41 13.82 9.93
CA LEU A 353 5.67 12.71 9.03
C LEU A 353 5.43 11.38 9.74
N ASP A 354 4.36 10.69 9.35
CA ASP A 354 3.95 9.42 9.96
C ASP A 354 4.13 8.26 8.97
N LEU A 355 4.89 7.24 9.36
CA LEU A 355 5.00 5.99 8.61
C LEU A 355 3.70 5.19 8.70
N ILE A 356 2.98 5.02 7.59
CA ILE A 356 1.68 4.34 7.55
C ILE A 356 1.83 2.86 7.24
N PHE A 357 2.56 2.52 6.17
CA PHE A 357 2.76 1.14 5.72
C PHE A 357 4.18 0.98 5.21
N TYR A 358 4.79 -0.16 5.48
CA TYR A 358 6.11 -0.54 4.98
C TYR A 358 5.99 -1.89 4.28
N GLY A 359 5.99 -1.87 2.94
CA GLY A 359 5.58 -3.01 2.13
C GLY A 359 4.15 -3.46 2.45
N ASP A 360 3.94 -4.77 2.41
CA ASP A 360 2.71 -5.46 2.80
C ASP A 360 2.78 -6.06 4.22
N GLN A 361 3.72 -5.59 5.03
CA GLN A 361 4.09 -6.18 6.31
C GLN A 361 3.38 -5.49 7.49
N HIS A 362 3.17 -6.26 8.55
CA HIS A 362 2.87 -5.72 9.87
C HIS A 362 4.17 -5.75 10.69
N ILE A 363 4.70 -4.57 10.98
CA ILE A 363 5.97 -4.38 11.67
C ILE A 363 5.69 -4.01 13.11
N LYS A 364 6.35 -4.72 14.04
CA LYS A 364 6.40 -4.38 15.46
C LYS A 364 7.85 -4.53 15.93
N LEU A 365 8.53 -3.41 16.19
CA LEU A 365 9.93 -3.37 16.60
C LEU A 365 10.07 -2.53 17.87
N GLY A 366 10.74 -3.08 18.89
CA GLY A 366 10.87 -2.46 20.21
C GLY A 366 9.58 -2.51 21.05
N GLU A 367 9.65 -1.98 22.26
CA GLU A 367 8.54 -1.84 23.20
C GLU A 367 8.30 -0.36 23.56
N GLU A 368 7.08 -0.01 23.92
CA GLU A 368 6.71 1.39 24.27
C GLU A 368 7.49 1.94 25.48
N THR A 369 7.99 1.02 26.31
CA THR A 369 8.82 1.29 27.49
C THR A 369 10.30 1.53 27.19
N ASP A 370 10.75 1.31 25.95
CA ASP A 370 12.15 1.51 25.57
C ASP A 370 12.57 2.99 25.62
N ALA A 371 13.85 3.23 25.91
CA ALA A 371 14.41 4.58 25.95
C ALA A 371 14.49 5.19 24.54
N GLU A 372 14.27 6.50 24.44
CA GLU A 372 14.44 7.25 23.19
C GLU A 372 15.90 7.25 22.75
N ASP A 373 16.13 6.97 21.47
CA ASP A 373 17.40 7.30 20.82
C ASP A 373 17.56 8.81 20.58
N GLU A 374 18.71 9.22 20.01
CA GLU A 374 19.03 10.64 19.77
C GLU A 374 18.04 11.38 18.85
N TYR A 375 17.19 10.64 18.12
CA TYR A 375 16.16 11.17 17.24
C TYR A 375 14.75 11.09 17.86
N GLY A 376 14.61 10.60 19.09
CA GLY A 376 13.34 10.43 19.78
C GLY A 376 12.56 9.18 19.33
N VAL A 377 13.23 8.20 18.73
CA VAL A 377 12.63 6.93 18.32
C VAL A 377 12.82 5.89 19.44
N ARG A 378 11.72 5.21 19.81
CA ARG A 378 11.69 4.16 20.86
C ARG A 378 11.31 2.81 20.29
N TRP A 379 10.17 2.78 19.60
CA TRP A 379 9.52 1.59 19.04
C TRP A 379 8.79 1.98 17.75
N LEU A 380 8.38 0.99 16.97
CA LEU A 380 7.60 1.15 15.76
C LEU A 380 6.52 0.06 15.68
N GLU A 381 5.25 0.47 15.54
CA GLU A 381 4.15 -0.40 15.09
C GLU A 381 3.57 0.19 13.81
N CYS A 382 3.68 -0.55 12.71
CA CYS A 382 3.29 -0.11 11.38
C CYS A 382 2.53 -1.25 10.67
N PRO A 383 1.28 -1.04 10.21
CA PRO A 383 0.47 0.18 10.37
C PRO A 383 0.00 0.45 11.80
N HIS A 384 -0.15 1.74 12.14
CA HIS A 384 -0.64 2.17 13.45
C HIS A 384 -2.11 1.76 13.69
N LYS A 385 -2.45 1.31 14.90
CA LYS A 385 -3.80 0.79 15.26
C LYS A 385 -4.95 1.77 14.98
N SER A 386 -4.73 3.06 15.22
CA SER A 386 -5.73 4.12 15.00
C SER A 386 -5.91 4.53 13.54
N LEU A 387 -5.19 3.93 12.58
CA LEU A 387 -5.30 4.28 11.17
C LEU A 387 -6.76 4.20 10.66
N ARG A 388 -7.52 3.22 11.15
CA ARG A 388 -8.93 2.98 10.78
C ARG A 388 -9.89 4.13 11.14
N GLU A 389 -9.47 5.06 11.99
CA GLU A 389 -10.28 6.19 12.48
C GLU A 389 -9.86 7.53 11.83
N ARG A 390 -8.77 7.55 11.04
CA ARG A 390 -8.16 8.77 10.51
C ARG A 390 -8.56 9.01 9.05
N GLU A 391 -9.66 9.72 8.83
CA GLU A 391 -10.10 10.08 7.48
C GLU A 391 -9.02 10.84 6.69
N PHE A 392 -8.29 11.74 7.35
CA PHE A 392 -7.23 12.56 6.77
C PHE A 392 -5.99 11.76 6.32
N VAL A 393 -5.95 10.46 6.61
CA VAL A 393 -4.95 9.52 6.10
C VAL A 393 -5.57 8.57 5.07
N LEU A 394 -6.72 7.97 5.39
CA LEU A 394 -7.37 6.99 4.52
C LEU A 394 -7.86 7.58 3.20
N ARG A 395 -8.37 8.83 3.21
CA ARG A 395 -8.84 9.52 2.00
C ARG A 395 -7.69 9.79 1.03
N PRO A 396 -6.60 10.51 1.43
CA PRO A 396 -5.46 10.67 0.54
C PRO A 396 -4.80 9.35 0.12
N LEU A 397 -4.75 8.34 0.98
CA LEU A 397 -4.22 7.03 0.57
C LEU A 397 -5.08 6.37 -0.54
N ALA A 398 -6.40 6.55 -0.49
CA ALA A 398 -7.30 6.05 -1.53
C ALA A 398 -7.14 6.77 -2.88
N ASP A 399 -6.56 7.98 -2.91
CA ASP A 399 -6.22 8.67 -4.17
C ASP A 399 -5.08 7.96 -4.92
N ILE A 400 -4.18 7.32 -4.17
CA ILE A 400 -2.99 6.64 -4.71
C ILE A 400 -3.32 5.19 -5.03
N ASP A 401 -3.80 4.43 -4.04
CA ASP A 401 -4.06 3.00 -4.16
C ASP A 401 -5.29 2.60 -3.33
N PRO A 402 -6.51 2.76 -3.88
CA PRO A 402 -7.75 2.45 -3.17
C PRO A 402 -7.91 0.96 -2.86
N ASP A 403 -7.23 0.09 -3.61
CA ASP A 403 -7.32 -1.36 -3.48
C ASP A 403 -6.21 -1.96 -2.60
N PHE A 404 -5.24 -1.14 -2.17
CA PHE A 404 -4.20 -1.56 -1.23
C PHE A 404 -4.82 -2.20 0.01
N LYS A 405 -4.37 -3.41 0.34
CA LYS A 405 -4.92 -4.18 1.46
C LYS A 405 -4.12 -3.93 2.72
N HIS A 406 -4.80 -3.49 3.77
CA HIS A 406 -4.19 -3.34 5.08
C HIS A 406 -3.59 -4.69 5.56
N PRO A 407 -2.30 -4.76 5.93
CA PRO A 407 -1.61 -6.01 6.29
C PRO A 407 -2.30 -6.83 7.36
N SER A 408 -2.77 -6.19 8.44
CA SER A 408 -3.46 -6.86 9.55
C SER A 408 -4.96 -7.09 9.29
N LEU A 409 -5.70 -6.08 8.81
CA LEU A 409 -7.15 -6.14 8.64
C LEU A 409 -7.60 -6.88 7.36
N LYS A 410 -6.71 -7.03 6.37
CA LYS A 410 -6.97 -7.62 5.04
C LYS A 410 -8.12 -6.95 4.26
N GLN A 411 -8.50 -5.73 4.64
CA GLN A 411 -9.48 -4.89 3.96
C GLN A 411 -8.78 -3.87 3.08
N SER A 412 -9.39 -3.51 1.94
CA SER A 412 -8.88 -2.44 1.08
C SER A 412 -9.03 -1.07 1.75
N ILE A 413 -8.17 -0.12 1.37
CA ILE A 413 -8.28 1.28 1.84
C ILE A 413 -9.64 1.87 1.50
N SER A 414 -10.17 1.62 0.30
CA SER A 414 -11.51 2.03 -0.12
C SER A 414 -12.62 1.52 0.82
N LEU A 415 -12.53 0.25 1.25
CA LEU A 415 -13.49 -0.34 2.18
C LEU A 415 -13.35 0.28 3.59
N LEU A 416 -12.12 0.50 4.06
CA LEU A 416 -11.87 1.16 5.35
C LEU A 416 -12.41 2.60 5.35
N LEU A 417 -12.15 3.37 4.30
CA LEU A 417 -12.67 4.72 4.11
C LEU A 417 -14.21 4.74 4.10
N SER A 418 -14.84 3.78 3.42
CA SER A 418 -16.32 3.69 3.35
C SER A 418 -17.01 3.46 4.69
N LYS A 419 -16.28 2.93 5.69
CA LYS A 419 -16.79 2.65 7.04
C LYS A 419 -16.72 3.84 7.98
N LEU A 420 -16.01 4.91 7.59
CA LEU A 420 -15.98 6.13 8.38
C LEU A 420 -17.32 6.86 8.32
N PRO A 421 -17.71 7.56 9.41
CA PRO A 421 -18.93 8.37 9.41
C PRO A 421 -18.83 9.47 8.36
N LYS A 422 -19.90 9.66 7.59
CA LYS A 422 -20.01 10.77 6.63
C LYS A 422 -20.50 12.02 7.36
N VAL A 423 -19.73 13.11 7.27
CA VAL A 423 -20.07 14.41 7.87
C VAL A 423 -20.45 15.39 6.75
N HIS A 424 -21.42 16.27 7.03
CA HIS A 424 -21.83 17.35 6.14
C HIS A 424 -21.80 18.69 6.89
N PRO A 425 -20.96 19.66 6.49
CA PRO A 425 -20.01 19.61 5.37
C PRO A 425 -18.87 18.59 5.57
N PRO A 426 -18.19 18.15 4.49
CA PRO A 426 -17.08 17.21 4.61
C PRO A 426 -15.97 17.75 5.52
N ALA A 427 -15.44 16.90 6.40
CA ALA A 427 -14.36 17.29 7.32
C ALA A 427 -13.02 17.55 6.62
N LEU A 428 -12.86 17.08 5.39
CA LEU A 428 -11.67 17.22 4.55
C LEU A 428 -12.04 17.80 3.20
N LEU A 429 -11.47 18.95 2.89
CA LEU A 429 -11.68 19.63 1.61
C LEU A 429 -10.40 19.57 0.78
N PRO A 430 -10.44 19.11 -0.47
CA PRO A 430 -9.24 19.12 -1.31
C PRO A 430 -8.79 20.56 -1.60
N ILE A 431 -7.49 20.75 -1.83
CA ILE A 431 -6.94 22.07 -2.14
C ILE A 431 -6.20 22.09 -3.48
N ILE A 432 -6.08 23.27 -4.08
CA ILE A 432 -5.05 23.58 -5.07
C ILE A 432 -3.84 24.11 -4.30
N PRO A 433 -2.68 23.41 -4.32
CA PRO A 433 -1.57 23.66 -3.42
C PRO A 433 -0.66 24.79 -3.90
N LEU A 434 -1.18 26.00 -3.90
CA LEU A 434 -0.38 27.22 -4.10
C LEU A 434 0.50 27.48 -2.87
N HIS A 435 1.68 28.05 -3.09
CA HIS A 435 2.66 28.37 -2.06
C HIS A 435 3.47 29.63 -2.41
N GLY A 436 4.39 30.01 -1.51
CA GLY A 436 5.21 31.20 -1.61
C GLY A 436 4.40 32.46 -1.35
N SER A 437 4.24 33.29 -2.38
CA SER A 437 3.45 34.53 -2.28
C SER A 437 1.94 34.28 -2.32
N ALA A 438 1.49 33.09 -2.74
CA ALA A 438 0.07 32.75 -2.88
C ALA A 438 -0.36 31.71 -1.83
N SER A 439 -1.59 31.83 -1.35
CA SER A 439 -2.18 30.86 -0.42
C SER A 439 -2.92 29.74 -1.17
N PRO A 440 -2.98 28.51 -0.64
CA PRO A 440 -3.76 27.43 -1.22
C PRO A 440 -5.23 27.79 -1.42
N LEU A 441 -5.85 27.32 -2.51
CA LEU A 441 -7.29 27.47 -2.74
C LEU A 441 -8.03 26.22 -2.24
N CYS A 442 -8.96 26.41 -1.31
CA CYS A 442 -9.80 25.33 -0.79
C CYS A 442 -10.97 25.04 -1.74
N LEU A 443 -11.13 23.80 -2.18
CA LEU A 443 -12.19 23.41 -3.11
C LEU A 443 -13.41 22.90 -2.33
N SER A 444 -14.57 23.50 -2.57
CA SER A 444 -15.81 23.08 -1.93
C SER A 444 -16.37 21.81 -2.55
N VAL A 445 -17.19 21.07 -1.80
CA VAL A 445 -17.90 19.89 -2.29
C VAL A 445 -19.38 19.99 -1.85
N PRO A 446 -20.35 20.22 -2.77
CA PRO A 446 -20.17 20.42 -4.22
C PRO A 446 -19.36 21.67 -4.58
N SER A 447 -18.79 21.68 -5.77
CA SER A 447 -17.86 22.72 -6.25
C SER A 447 -18.58 24.04 -6.47
N ASN A 448 -18.00 25.11 -5.94
CA ASN A 448 -18.34 26.50 -6.24
C ASN A 448 -17.15 27.13 -6.97
N PRO A 449 -17.24 27.39 -8.29
CA PRO A 449 -16.06 27.68 -9.09
C PRO A 449 -15.38 28.99 -8.68
N TYR A 450 -14.05 28.96 -8.60
CA TYR A 450 -13.21 30.14 -8.57
C TYR A 450 -13.15 30.78 -9.97
N THR A 451 -13.02 32.11 -10.04
CA THR A 451 -12.77 32.81 -11.30
C THR A 451 -11.28 32.96 -11.56
N MET A 452 -10.85 32.55 -12.75
CA MET A 452 -9.52 32.78 -13.30
C MET A 452 -9.64 33.83 -14.41
N ALA A 453 -9.11 35.04 -14.18
CA ALA A 453 -9.22 36.13 -15.13
C ALA A 453 -8.13 36.07 -16.21
N ILE A 454 -8.55 36.16 -17.46
CA ILE A 454 -7.66 36.17 -18.62
C ILE A 454 -7.01 37.56 -18.75
N PHE A 455 -5.68 37.61 -18.72
CA PHE A 455 -4.89 38.81 -18.96
C PHE A 455 -3.92 38.59 -20.14
N ASN A 456 -4.35 39.01 -21.34
CA ASN A 456 -3.51 38.90 -22.53
C ASN A 456 -2.51 40.06 -22.60
N ALA A 457 -1.22 39.78 -22.40
CA ALA A 457 -0.10 40.71 -22.58
C ALA A 457 0.38 40.71 -24.05
N THR A 458 -0.55 40.89 -24.99
CA THR A 458 -0.28 40.87 -26.44
C THR A 458 -0.71 42.17 -27.11
N PRO A 459 0.00 42.62 -28.17
CA PRO A 459 -0.38 43.83 -28.91
C PRO A 459 -1.67 43.64 -29.74
N ASP A 460 -1.96 42.42 -30.20
CA ASP A 460 -3.03 42.13 -31.16
C ASP A 460 -4.35 41.64 -30.53
N SER A 461 -4.64 42.00 -29.28
CA SER A 461 -5.80 41.42 -28.58
C SER A 461 -7.13 41.97 -29.14
N PHE A 462 -7.70 41.29 -30.13
CA PHE A 462 -9.02 41.49 -30.78
C PHE A 462 -10.28 41.55 -29.87
N SER A 463 -10.13 41.77 -28.57
CA SER A 463 -11.23 42.11 -27.66
C SER A 463 -10.91 43.27 -26.72
N ASP A 464 -9.62 43.52 -26.46
CA ASP A 464 -9.15 44.47 -25.45
C ASP A 464 -8.14 45.49 -26.02
N GLY A 465 -7.63 45.29 -27.24
CA GLY A 465 -7.06 46.29 -28.16
C GLY A 465 -5.90 47.17 -27.69
N ASP A 466 -5.45 47.02 -26.45
CA ASP A 466 -4.62 48.03 -25.82
C ASP A 466 -3.13 47.67 -25.90
N SER A 467 -2.43 48.32 -26.83
CA SER A 467 -0.97 48.22 -26.97
C SER A 467 -0.24 48.56 -25.67
N ALA A 468 -0.87 49.31 -24.76
CA ALA A 468 -0.38 49.57 -23.40
C ALA A 468 -0.14 48.32 -22.58
N ARG A 469 -0.80 47.19 -22.86
CA ARG A 469 -0.66 45.93 -22.09
C ARG A 469 0.67 45.21 -22.31
N THR A 470 1.45 45.62 -23.31
CA THR A 470 2.85 45.20 -23.47
C THR A 470 3.82 46.04 -22.63
N ASN A 471 3.37 47.18 -22.10
CA ASN A 471 4.13 47.99 -21.16
C ASN A 471 3.83 47.54 -19.73
N ALA A 472 4.85 47.04 -19.03
CA ALA A 472 4.68 46.48 -17.68
C ALA A 472 3.99 47.43 -16.69
N LYS A 473 4.20 48.74 -16.78
CA LYS A 473 3.60 49.72 -15.86
C LYS A 473 2.10 49.89 -16.10
N LEU A 474 1.69 50.00 -17.36
CA LEU A 474 0.28 50.15 -17.72
C LEU A 474 -0.48 48.82 -17.55
N ALA A 475 0.19 47.70 -17.83
CA ALA A 475 -0.33 46.37 -17.53
C ALA A 475 -0.54 46.17 -16.02
N LEU A 476 0.42 46.58 -15.18
CA LEU A 476 0.28 46.53 -13.72
C LEU A 476 -0.95 47.33 -13.25
N GLN A 477 -1.12 48.56 -13.74
CA GLN A 477 -2.27 49.39 -13.41
C GLN A 477 -3.60 48.76 -13.85
N SER A 478 -3.61 48.06 -14.98
CA SER A 478 -4.79 47.32 -15.44
C SER A 478 -5.11 46.13 -14.52
N VAL A 479 -4.09 45.45 -13.99
CA VAL A 479 -4.27 44.38 -13.00
C VAL A 479 -4.76 44.96 -11.67
N GLU A 480 -4.23 46.09 -11.21
CA GLU A 480 -4.71 46.78 -10.00
C GLU A 480 -6.22 47.10 -10.11
N ASN A 481 -6.64 47.70 -11.22
CA ASN A 481 -8.06 47.99 -11.47
C ASN A 481 -8.94 46.73 -11.48
N LEU A 482 -8.41 45.59 -11.93
CA LEU A 482 -9.12 44.31 -11.91
C LEU A 482 -9.34 43.80 -10.48
N LEU A 483 -8.35 43.99 -9.60
CA LEU A 483 -8.42 43.58 -8.20
C LEU A 483 -9.26 44.53 -7.35
N ASP A 484 -9.33 45.81 -7.71
CA ASP A 484 -10.20 46.80 -7.06
C ASP A 484 -11.69 46.64 -7.43
N SER A 485 -12.02 45.73 -8.34
CA SER A 485 -13.41 45.43 -8.70
C SER A 485 -14.18 44.78 -7.54
N SER A 486 -15.51 44.88 -7.56
CA SER A 486 -16.37 44.30 -6.51
C SER A 486 -16.31 42.76 -6.42
N TYR A 487 -15.74 42.10 -7.43
CA TYR A 487 -15.51 40.66 -7.49
C TYR A 487 -14.13 40.41 -8.11
N PRO A 488 -13.05 40.52 -7.32
CA PRO A 488 -11.72 40.23 -7.82
C PRO A 488 -11.60 38.76 -8.18
N PRO A 489 -10.83 38.41 -9.23
CA PRO A 489 -10.56 37.02 -9.56
C PRO A 489 -9.69 36.35 -8.50
N ALA A 490 -9.90 35.05 -8.32
CA ALA A 490 -9.05 34.24 -7.44
C ALA A 490 -7.69 33.91 -8.08
N ILE A 491 -7.62 33.90 -9.41
CA ILE A 491 -6.40 33.60 -10.17
C ILE A 491 -6.29 34.58 -11.34
N LEU A 492 -5.09 35.09 -11.60
CA LEU A 492 -4.76 35.88 -12.79
C LEU A 492 -4.02 35.00 -13.79
N ASP A 493 -4.54 34.84 -15.00
CA ASP A 493 -3.92 34.02 -16.06
C ASP A 493 -3.29 34.91 -17.13
N ILE A 494 -1.97 35.02 -17.12
CA ILE A 494 -1.20 35.91 -17.99
C ILE A 494 -0.78 35.13 -19.24
N GLY A 495 -1.14 35.64 -20.42
CA GLY A 495 -0.75 35.06 -21.71
C GLY A 495 0.08 36.03 -22.55
N GLY A 496 1.28 35.62 -22.95
CA GLY A 496 2.19 36.42 -23.82
C GLY A 496 2.00 36.18 -25.32
N MET A 497 1.20 35.18 -25.68
CA MET A 497 0.98 34.73 -27.06
C MET A 497 -0.51 34.43 -27.29
N SER A 498 -1.02 34.78 -28.47
CA SER A 498 -2.37 34.42 -28.88
C SER A 498 -2.44 32.93 -29.26
N THR A 499 -3.37 32.20 -28.64
CA THR A 499 -3.73 30.82 -29.00
C THR A 499 -4.95 30.74 -29.93
N ARG A 500 -5.37 31.88 -30.50
CA ARG A 500 -6.53 31.98 -31.37
C ARG A 500 -6.30 31.23 -32.69
N PRO A 501 -7.34 30.61 -33.29
CA PRO A 501 -7.23 30.01 -34.61
C PRO A 501 -6.71 31.02 -35.64
N GLY A 502 -5.63 30.66 -36.34
CA GLY A 502 -5.03 31.49 -37.39
C GLY A 502 -4.10 32.62 -36.94
N SER A 503 -3.82 32.83 -35.64
CA SER A 503 -2.82 33.83 -35.22
C SER A 503 -1.37 33.37 -35.49
N GLU A 504 -0.52 34.29 -35.94
CA GLU A 504 0.91 34.02 -36.10
C GLU A 504 1.61 33.98 -34.71
N PRO A 505 2.39 32.93 -34.41
CA PRO A 505 3.06 32.81 -33.13
C PRO A 505 4.23 33.79 -33.02
N CYS A 506 4.38 34.44 -31.88
CA CYS A 506 5.57 35.24 -31.57
C CYS A 506 6.78 34.35 -31.27
N SER A 507 7.98 34.94 -31.23
CA SER A 507 9.19 34.21 -30.80
C SER A 507 9.15 33.88 -29.29
N GLU A 508 9.95 32.91 -28.84
CA GLU A 508 10.03 32.56 -27.41
C GLU A 508 10.52 33.73 -26.57
N GLN A 509 11.55 34.42 -27.05
CA GLN A 509 12.14 35.58 -26.39
C GLN A 509 11.16 36.73 -26.28
N GLU A 510 10.30 36.90 -27.30
CA GLU A 510 9.25 37.91 -27.29
C GLU A 510 8.10 37.56 -26.32
N GLU A 511 7.72 36.29 -26.23
CA GLU A 511 6.74 35.85 -25.22
C GLU A 511 7.28 36.09 -23.80
N ILE A 512 8.54 35.73 -23.54
CA ILE A 512 9.24 35.99 -22.27
C ILE A 512 9.27 37.50 -21.96
N SER A 513 9.64 38.34 -22.92
CA SER A 513 9.75 39.79 -22.71
C SER A 513 8.41 40.47 -22.43
N ARG A 514 7.30 39.86 -22.84
CA ARG A 514 5.94 40.32 -22.52
C ARG A 514 5.51 39.94 -21.11
N VAL A 515 5.75 38.68 -20.69
CA VAL A 515 5.16 38.15 -19.44
C VAL A 515 6.06 38.35 -18.21
N VAL A 516 7.37 38.11 -18.32
CA VAL A 516 8.28 38.10 -17.16
C VAL A 516 8.37 39.47 -16.47
N PRO A 517 8.50 40.60 -17.18
CA PRO A 517 8.53 41.92 -16.53
C PRO A 517 7.25 42.23 -15.75
N LEU A 518 6.09 41.85 -16.28
CA LEU A 518 4.81 42.06 -15.60
C LEU A 518 4.70 41.21 -14.33
N ILE A 519 5.06 39.93 -14.39
CA ILE A 519 5.04 39.03 -13.22
C ILE A 519 5.93 39.60 -12.11
N ARG A 520 7.15 40.02 -12.45
CA ARG A 520 8.07 40.64 -11.47
C ARG A 520 7.51 41.94 -10.90
N ALA A 521 6.87 42.77 -11.72
CA ALA A 521 6.26 44.01 -11.26
C ALA A 521 5.11 43.76 -10.28
N ILE A 522 4.26 42.76 -10.56
CA ILE A 522 3.18 42.34 -9.65
C ILE A 522 3.77 41.86 -8.31
N ARG A 523 4.76 40.96 -8.35
CA ARG A 523 5.40 40.40 -7.15
C ARG A 523 6.19 41.43 -6.34
N SER A 524 6.69 42.48 -6.97
CA SER A 524 7.42 43.58 -6.31
C SER A 524 6.50 44.67 -5.75
N SER A 525 5.19 44.57 -5.97
CA SER A 525 4.24 45.56 -5.45
C SER A 525 4.15 45.52 -3.93
N LEU A 526 4.00 46.70 -3.32
CA LEU A 526 3.74 46.84 -1.88
C LEU A 526 2.27 46.60 -1.52
N ASN A 527 1.38 46.53 -2.52
CA ASN A 527 -0.03 46.21 -2.33
C ASN A 527 -0.15 44.69 -2.10
N THR A 528 -0.45 44.28 -0.86
CA THR A 528 -0.49 42.86 -0.46
C THR A 528 -1.42 42.04 -1.36
N PRO A 529 -2.73 42.38 -1.54
CA PRO A 529 -3.61 41.69 -2.48
C PRO A 529 -3.03 41.47 -3.89
N LEU A 530 -2.33 42.47 -4.43
CA LEU A 530 -1.69 42.37 -5.74
C LEU A 530 -0.47 41.46 -5.71
N SER A 531 0.42 41.63 -4.73
CA SER A 531 1.64 40.83 -4.60
C SER A 531 1.35 39.35 -4.31
N SER A 532 0.20 39.04 -3.70
CA SER A 532 -0.19 37.69 -3.30
C SER A 532 -1.16 36.99 -4.24
N ILE A 533 -1.64 37.65 -5.31
CA ILE A 533 -2.56 37.01 -6.25
C ILE A 533 -1.90 35.77 -6.89
N PRO A 534 -2.58 34.62 -6.95
CA PRO A 534 -2.12 33.48 -7.74
C PRO A 534 -1.98 33.88 -9.21
N ILE A 535 -0.79 33.66 -9.78
CA ILE A 535 -0.52 33.95 -11.20
C ILE A 535 -0.35 32.63 -11.95
N SER A 536 -1.24 32.37 -12.89
CA SER A 536 -1.11 31.33 -13.90
C SER A 536 -0.40 31.90 -15.13
N ILE A 537 0.54 31.14 -15.72
CA ILE A 537 1.15 31.47 -17.02
C ILE A 537 0.50 30.61 -18.12
N ASP A 538 -0.22 31.24 -19.05
CA ASP A 538 -0.79 30.59 -20.25
C ASP A 538 0.30 30.44 -21.32
N THR A 539 0.99 29.30 -21.31
CA THR A 539 2.02 28.97 -22.30
C THR A 539 2.17 27.46 -22.47
N TYR A 540 2.44 27.05 -23.71
CA TYR A 540 2.85 25.68 -24.02
C TYR A 540 4.37 25.52 -24.14
N ARG A 541 5.16 26.60 -23.97
CA ARG A 541 6.61 26.58 -24.19
C ARG A 541 7.35 26.40 -22.88
N SER A 542 8.18 25.36 -22.80
CA SER A 542 8.89 24.99 -21.57
C SER A 542 9.84 26.10 -21.08
N SER A 543 10.52 26.80 -21.99
CA SER A 543 11.40 27.94 -21.69
C SER A 543 10.64 29.13 -21.07
N VAL A 544 9.47 29.46 -21.61
CA VAL A 544 8.59 30.54 -21.12
C VAL A 544 8.02 30.18 -19.74
N ALA A 545 7.51 28.95 -19.59
CA ALA A 545 6.97 28.46 -18.32
C ALA A 545 8.03 28.54 -17.22
N LYS A 546 9.24 28.02 -17.48
CA LYS A 546 10.36 28.09 -16.54
C LYS A 546 10.69 29.54 -16.14
N ALA A 547 10.84 30.43 -17.12
CA ALA A 547 11.17 31.83 -16.85
C ALA A 547 10.05 32.57 -16.07
N ALA A 548 8.79 32.22 -16.31
CA ALA A 548 7.65 32.78 -15.59
C ALA A 548 7.59 32.30 -14.13
N ILE A 549 7.84 31.01 -13.87
CA ILE A 549 7.92 30.47 -12.50
C ILE A 549 9.08 31.12 -11.74
N GLU A 550 10.27 31.22 -12.34
CA GLU A 550 11.41 31.93 -11.75
C GLU A 550 11.12 33.43 -11.49
N ALA A 551 10.21 34.02 -12.25
CA ALA A 551 9.74 35.40 -12.04
C ALA A 551 8.70 35.54 -10.92
N GLY A 552 8.11 34.43 -10.45
CA GLY A 552 7.13 34.38 -9.38
C GLY A 552 5.71 33.98 -9.80
N ALA A 553 5.51 33.44 -11.00
CA ALA A 553 4.25 32.77 -11.34
C ALA A 553 4.03 31.55 -10.43
N SER A 554 2.79 31.27 -10.10
CA SER A 554 2.36 30.28 -9.10
C SER A 554 1.66 29.07 -9.72
N MET A 555 1.45 29.05 -11.04
CA MET A 555 0.76 28.00 -11.77
C MET A 555 1.17 28.02 -13.24
N ILE A 556 1.19 26.86 -13.90
CA ILE A 556 1.35 26.74 -15.36
C ILE A 556 0.02 26.33 -15.99
N ASN A 557 -0.44 27.04 -17.01
CA ASN A 557 -1.60 26.67 -17.80
C ASN A 557 -1.17 26.31 -19.23
N ASP A 558 -1.17 25.01 -19.53
CA ASP A 558 -0.70 24.50 -20.82
C ASP A 558 -1.85 23.96 -21.68
N VAL A 559 -2.20 24.73 -22.71
CA VAL A 559 -3.21 24.40 -23.72
C VAL A 559 -2.87 23.15 -24.56
N ARG A 560 -1.64 22.63 -24.49
CA ARG A 560 -1.20 21.40 -25.16
C ARG A 560 -1.03 20.23 -24.21
N GLY A 561 -1.28 20.40 -22.90
CA GLY A 561 -1.24 19.33 -21.90
C GLY A 561 0.14 18.69 -21.76
N GLY A 562 1.22 19.47 -21.82
CA GLY A 562 2.59 18.99 -21.63
C GLY A 562 3.21 18.30 -22.84
N ARG A 563 2.57 18.31 -24.01
CA ARG A 563 3.07 17.61 -25.21
C ARG A 563 4.31 18.23 -25.85
N GLU A 564 4.63 19.48 -25.52
CA GLU A 564 5.81 20.15 -26.06
C GLU A 564 7.09 19.62 -25.41
N PRO A 565 8.19 19.48 -26.19
CA PRO A 565 9.45 18.98 -25.67
C PRO A 565 9.93 19.76 -24.43
N GLY A 566 10.25 19.02 -23.38
CA GLY A 566 10.75 19.55 -22.12
C GLY A 566 9.68 20.13 -21.17
N MET A 567 8.43 20.28 -21.59
CA MET A 567 7.38 20.86 -20.73
C MET A 567 7.10 19.99 -19.49
N LEU A 568 6.93 18.68 -19.66
CA LEU A 568 6.71 17.76 -18.53
C LEU A 568 7.86 17.79 -17.50
N LYS A 569 9.09 17.99 -17.96
CA LYS A 569 10.25 18.15 -17.06
C LYS A 569 10.14 19.44 -16.25
N VAL A 570 9.83 20.57 -16.90
CA VAL A 570 9.62 21.84 -16.20
C VAL A 570 8.46 21.73 -15.21
N MET A 571 7.36 21.09 -15.59
CA MET A 571 6.20 20.84 -14.74
C MET A 571 6.53 20.01 -13.50
N ALA A 572 7.37 18.98 -13.63
CA ALA A 572 7.81 18.14 -12.51
C ALA A 572 8.74 18.89 -11.54
N GLU A 573 9.61 19.76 -12.06
CA GLU A 573 10.58 20.54 -11.27
C GLU A 573 9.97 21.81 -10.64
N ALA A 574 8.88 22.35 -11.20
CA ALA A 574 8.35 23.65 -10.80
C ALA A 574 7.60 23.64 -9.46
N ASP A 575 7.17 22.47 -8.96
CA ASP A 575 6.45 22.33 -7.69
C ASP A 575 5.20 23.23 -7.55
N VAL A 576 4.57 23.60 -8.67
CA VAL A 576 3.34 24.43 -8.71
C VAL A 576 2.17 23.69 -9.36
N PRO A 577 0.92 24.11 -9.11
CA PRO A 577 -0.24 23.65 -9.86
C PRO A 577 -0.13 23.82 -11.38
N LEU A 578 -0.76 22.91 -12.13
CA LEU A 578 -0.63 22.74 -13.57
C LEU A 578 -2.02 22.47 -14.18
N VAL A 579 -2.42 23.27 -15.16
CA VAL A 579 -3.60 22.98 -15.98
C VAL A 579 -3.17 22.18 -17.20
N LEU A 580 -3.62 20.93 -17.26
CA LEU A 580 -3.45 20.05 -18.41
C LEU A 580 -4.72 20.12 -19.28
N MET A 581 -4.68 20.94 -20.33
CA MET A 581 -5.81 21.07 -21.24
C MET A 581 -5.77 20.03 -22.35
N HIS A 582 -6.93 19.47 -22.68
CA HIS A 582 -7.09 18.63 -23.85
C HIS A 582 -7.22 19.43 -25.16
N SER A 583 -6.34 19.15 -26.12
CA SER A 583 -6.40 19.68 -27.48
C SER A 583 -5.81 18.69 -28.50
N ARG A 584 -6.09 18.87 -29.80
CA ARG A 584 -5.41 18.15 -30.90
C ARG A 584 -4.98 19.14 -31.98
N GLY A 585 -3.85 18.87 -32.63
CA GLY A 585 -3.24 19.78 -33.59
C GLY A 585 -2.76 21.09 -32.95
N ASP A 586 -2.59 22.10 -33.78
CA ASP A 586 -2.14 23.45 -33.44
C ASP A 586 -3.17 24.53 -33.87
N SER A 587 -2.85 25.81 -33.70
CA SER A 587 -3.74 26.92 -34.08
C SER A 587 -4.13 26.96 -35.56
N LYS A 588 -3.39 26.26 -36.44
CA LYS A 588 -3.64 26.19 -37.88
C LYS A 588 -4.40 24.91 -38.28
N SER A 589 -4.35 23.86 -37.48
CA SER A 589 -4.92 22.54 -37.79
C SER A 589 -6.07 22.09 -36.88
N MET A 590 -6.23 22.66 -35.68
CA MET A 590 -7.22 22.21 -34.69
C MET A 590 -8.69 22.34 -35.17
N THR A 591 -8.97 23.20 -36.15
CA THR A 591 -10.31 23.38 -36.72
C THR A 591 -10.63 22.40 -37.85
N LYS A 592 -9.64 21.61 -38.31
CA LYS A 592 -9.85 20.61 -39.35
C LYS A 592 -10.73 19.48 -38.84
N ARG A 593 -11.63 18.99 -39.71
CA ARG A 593 -12.59 17.94 -39.37
C ARG A 593 -11.92 16.68 -38.83
N GLU A 594 -10.76 16.29 -39.36
CA GLU A 594 -9.99 15.13 -38.90
C GLU A 594 -9.61 15.20 -37.41
N MET A 595 -9.31 16.39 -36.89
CA MET A 595 -8.97 16.60 -35.47
C MET A 595 -10.21 16.55 -34.57
N GLN A 596 -11.41 16.74 -35.12
CA GLN A 596 -12.68 16.81 -34.39
C GLN A 596 -13.44 15.48 -34.36
N ILE A 597 -12.89 14.42 -34.94
CA ILE A 597 -13.53 13.10 -34.95
C ILE A 597 -13.10 12.30 -33.71
N TYR A 598 -14.09 11.95 -32.89
CA TYR A 598 -13.94 11.10 -31.69
C TYR A 598 -14.75 9.80 -31.80
N SER A 599 -15.25 9.45 -32.99
CA SER A 599 -16.11 8.29 -33.20
C SER A 599 -15.42 6.98 -32.84
N GLN A 600 -14.09 6.86 -32.99
CA GLN A 600 -13.36 5.67 -32.56
C GLN A 600 -13.44 5.39 -31.05
N HIS A 601 -13.74 6.41 -30.24
CA HIS A 601 -13.93 6.28 -28.79
C HIS A 601 -15.40 6.18 -28.38
N GLY A 602 -16.33 6.16 -29.34
CA GLY A 602 -17.78 6.19 -29.06
C GLY A 602 -18.30 7.59 -28.72
N GLY A 603 -17.59 8.66 -29.11
CA GLY A 603 -18.02 10.06 -28.97
C GLY A 603 -17.04 10.93 -28.20
N VAL A 604 -17.26 12.25 -28.25
CA VAL A 604 -16.33 13.25 -27.70
C VAL A 604 -16.06 13.08 -26.20
N VAL A 605 -17.09 12.78 -25.40
CA VAL A 605 -16.95 12.64 -23.94
C VAL A 605 -15.98 11.51 -23.59
N LYS A 606 -16.21 10.31 -24.14
CA LYS A 606 -15.36 9.13 -23.91
C LYS A 606 -13.95 9.31 -24.48
N GLY A 607 -13.84 9.92 -25.66
CA GLY A 607 -12.55 10.23 -26.27
C GLY A 607 -11.71 11.16 -25.40
N LEU A 608 -12.32 12.22 -24.86
CA LEU A 608 -11.63 13.13 -23.95
C LEU A 608 -11.20 12.46 -22.66
N GLN A 609 -12.07 11.67 -22.03
CA GLN A 609 -11.70 10.95 -20.81
C GLN A 609 -10.49 10.04 -21.03
N ALA A 610 -10.45 9.32 -22.16
CA ALA A 610 -9.33 8.45 -22.49
C ALA A 610 -8.02 9.24 -22.76
N GLU A 611 -8.08 10.27 -23.61
CA GLU A 611 -6.88 11.05 -23.99
C GLU A 611 -6.36 11.92 -22.83
N MET A 612 -7.24 12.43 -21.97
CA MET A 612 -6.84 13.16 -20.76
C MET A 612 -6.22 12.23 -19.73
N LEU A 613 -6.75 11.02 -19.54
CA LEU A 613 -6.13 10.01 -18.67
C LEU A 613 -4.72 9.65 -19.14
N GLU A 614 -4.52 9.47 -20.45
CA GLU A 614 -3.18 9.27 -21.02
C GLU A 614 -2.25 10.44 -20.71
N THR A 615 -2.76 11.68 -20.80
CA THR A 615 -2.00 12.91 -20.50
C THR A 615 -1.60 12.98 -19.03
N VAL A 616 -2.53 12.67 -18.11
CA VAL A 616 -2.28 12.58 -16.67
C VAL A 616 -1.22 11.54 -16.37
N ASN A 617 -1.36 10.33 -16.92
CA ASN A 617 -0.42 9.23 -16.69
C ASN A 617 1.00 9.58 -17.17
N LYS A 618 1.13 10.30 -18.30
CA LYS A 618 2.42 10.81 -18.76
C LYS A 618 3.02 11.84 -17.81
N ALA A 619 2.21 12.75 -17.28
CA ALA A 619 2.68 13.75 -16.30
C ALA A 619 3.18 13.08 -15.02
N LEU A 620 2.39 12.18 -14.44
CA LEU A 620 2.77 11.41 -13.23
C LEU A 620 4.08 10.63 -13.45
N LEU A 621 4.22 9.96 -14.60
CA LEU A 621 5.45 9.21 -14.94
C LEU A 621 6.70 10.10 -15.01
N HIS A 622 6.56 11.38 -15.33
CA HIS A 622 7.66 12.36 -15.35
C HIS A 622 7.93 12.99 -13.98
N GLY A 623 7.22 12.58 -12.92
CA GLY A 623 7.39 13.08 -11.56
C GLY A 623 6.52 14.29 -11.22
N VAL A 624 5.53 14.61 -12.05
CA VAL A 624 4.51 15.61 -11.67
C VAL A 624 3.71 15.06 -10.50
N LYS A 625 3.61 15.84 -9.43
CA LYS A 625 2.85 15.46 -8.23
C LYS A 625 1.35 15.54 -8.52
N ARG A 626 0.60 14.50 -8.16
CA ARG A 626 -0.85 14.37 -8.42
C ARG A 626 -1.65 15.58 -7.94
N TRP A 627 -1.34 16.10 -6.76
CA TRP A 627 -2.02 17.27 -6.20
C TRP A 627 -1.85 18.56 -7.01
N ASN A 628 -0.89 18.62 -7.94
CA ASN A 628 -0.69 19.78 -8.80
C ASN A 628 -1.55 19.73 -10.06
N ILE A 629 -2.12 18.58 -10.43
CA ILE A 629 -2.80 18.44 -11.73
C ILE A 629 -4.23 18.98 -11.66
N ILE A 630 -4.57 19.85 -12.61
CA ILE A 630 -5.92 20.35 -12.89
C ILE A 630 -6.25 20.03 -14.35
N LEU A 631 -7.48 19.60 -14.62
CA LEU A 631 -7.92 19.16 -15.93
C LEU A 631 -8.74 20.24 -16.62
N ASP A 632 -8.44 20.56 -17.88
CA ASP A 632 -9.31 21.37 -18.74
C ASP A 632 -9.77 20.56 -19.97
N PRO A 633 -11.07 20.28 -20.14
CA PRO A 633 -11.60 19.61 -21.33
C PRO A 633 -11.30 20.34 -22.65
N GLY A 634 -10.93 21.63 -22.60
CA GLY A 634 -10.49 22.42 -23.74
C GLY A 634 -11.60 22.72 -24.74
N LEU A 635 -12.70 23.34 -24.29
CA LEU A 635 -13.85 23.68 -25.15
C LEU A 635 -13.40 24.42 -26.42
N GLY A 636 -13.92 24.07 -27.60
CA GLY A 636 -13.53 24.69 -28.87
C GLY A 636 -12.12 24.36 -29.40
N PHE A 637 -11.29 23.60 -28.68
CA PHE A 637 -10.00 23.11 -29.17
C PHE A 637 -10.17 21.70 -29.75
N ALA A 638 -10.05 21.55 -31.08
CA ALA A 638 -10.30 20.29 -31.78
C ALA A 638 -11.69 19.68 -31.48
N LYS A 639 -12.69 20.54 -31.35
CA LYS A 639 -14.09 20.18 -31.07
C LYS A 639 -15.00 21.06 -31.91
N SER A 640 -16.06 20.47 -32.47
CA SER A 640 -17.12 21.24 -33.11
C SER A 640 -17.97 22.01 -32.08
N GLN A 641 -18.90 22.84 -32.55
CA GLN A 641 -19.91 23.49 -31.69
C GLN A 641 -20.74 22.44 -30.93
N THR A 642 -21.23 21.41 -31.64
CA THR A 642 -22.01 20.32 -31.05
C THR A 642 -21.21 19.53 -30.02
N ASP A 643 -19.92 19.31 -30.27
CA ASP A 643 -19.04 18.63 -29.32
C ASP A 643 -18.85 19.45 -28.03
N SER A 644 -18.62 20.75 -28.17
CA SER A 644 -18.43 21.64 -27.02
C SER A 644 -19.69 21.71 -26.13
N LEU A 645 -20.88 21.76 -26.75
CA LEU A 645 -22.15 21.70 -26.03
C LEU A 645 -22.39 20.31 -25.40
N SER A 646 -22.05 19.22 -26.10
CA SER A 646 -22.14 17.86 -25.58
C SER A 646 -21.25 17.67 -24.34
N LEU A 647 -20.03 18.21 -24.37
CA LEU A 647 -19.13 18.19 -23.21
C LEU A 647 -19.71 18.95 -22.02
N LEU A 648 -20.22 20.16 -22.22
CA LEU A 648 -20.89 20.93 -21.15
C LEU A 648 -22.07 20.15 -20.56
N LYS A 649 -22.90 19.53 -21.41
CA LYS A 649 -24.04 18.70 -20.98
C LYS A 649 -23.62 17.50 -20.14
N HIS A 650 -22.45 16.93 -20.41
CA HIS A 650 -21.98 15.68 -19.81
C HIS A 650 -20.76 15.84 -18.88
N LEU A 651 -20.46 17.05 -18.39
CA LEU A 651 -19.34 17.30 -17.45
C LEU A 651 -19.34 16.34 -16.26
N ALA A 652 -20.52 15.95 -15.78
CA ALA A 652 -20.64 15.04 -14.65
C ALA A 652 -20.03 13.66 -14.86
N SER A 653 -19.84 13.22 -16.11
CA SER A 653 -19.19 11.94 -16.38
C SER A 653 -17.73 11.90 -15.95
N PHE A 654 -17.03 13.06 -15.92
CA PHE A 654 -15.64 13.16 -15.46
C PHE A 654 -15.50 12.90 -13.95
N LYS A 655 -16.58 13.06 -13.18
CA LYS A 655 -16.62 12.85 -11.73
C LYS A 655 -17.35 11.57 -11.32
N ASN A 656 -17.73 10.72 -12.27
CA ASN A 656 -18.37 9.44 -11.97
C ASN A 656 -17.42 8.58 -11.10
N PRO A 657 -17.91 7.89 -10.04
CA PRO A 657 -17.10 6.96 -9.24
C PRO A 657 -16.21 5.98 -10.01
N GLU A 658 -16.62 5.56 -11.21
CA GLU A 658 -15.87 4.66 -12.09
C GLU A 658 -14.77 5.37 -12.92
N SER A 659 -14.78 6.71 -12.97
CA SER A 659 -13.79 7.47 -13.73
C SER A 659 -12.49 7.62 -12.94
N GLU A 660 -11.37 7.27 -13.57
CA GLU A 660 -10.02 7.52 -13.04
C GLU A 660 -9.67 9.02 -12.97
N LEU A 661 -10.48 9.89 -13.58
CA LEU A 661 -10.31 11.34 -13.56
C LEU A 661 -11.11 12.03 -12.45
N LYS A 662 -11.94 11.28 -11.70
CA LYS A 662 -12.94 11.84 -10.77
C LYS A 662 -12.33 12.73 -9.68
N ASP A 663 -11.10 12.44 -9.30
CA ASP A 663 -10.46 13.12 -8.19
C ASP A 663 -9.72 14.39 -8.62
N TYR A 664 -9.52 14.67 -9.91
CA TYR A 664 -8.79 15.89 -10.33
C TYR A 664 -9.70 17.11 -10.42
N PRO A 665 -9.27 18.31 -9.97
CA PRO A 665 -10.02 19.53 -10.19
C PRO A 665 -10.27 19.79 -11.68
N ILE A 666 -11.38 20.43 -11.99
CA ILE A 666 -11.77 20.75 -13.37
C ILE A 666 -11.81 22.26 -13.58
N LEU A 667 -11.04 22.72 -14.56
CA LEU A 667 -11.12 24.06 -15.12
C LEU A 667 -11.96 24.04 -16.40
N VAL A 668 -12.80 25.05 -16.60
CA VAL A 668 -13.52 25.25 -17.86
C VAL A 668 -13.30 26.67 -18.40
N GLY A 669 -12.73 26.75 -19.60
CA GLY A 669 -12.64 27.99 -20.38
C GLY A 669 -13.72 28.06 -21.46
N GLY A 670 -14.85 28.69 -21.18
CA GLY A 670 -15.94 28.92 -22.15
C GLY A 670 -15.99 30.34 -22.74
N SER A 671 -15.38 31.31 -22.06
CA SER A 671 -15.63 32.73 -22.29
C SER A 671 -15.19 33.20 -23.68
N ARG A 672 -16.07 33.98 -24.33
CA ARG A 672 -15.93 34.57 -25.66
C ARG A 672 -15.60 33.56 -26.78
N LYS A 673 -15.80 32.26 -26.59
CA LYS A 673 -15.48 31.24 -27.61
C LYS A 673 -16.46 31.23 -28.79
N GLY A 674 -15.99 30.77 -29.94
CA GLY A 674 -16.78 30.76 -31.19
C GLY A 674 -18.08 29.96 -31.10
N PHE A 675 -18.10 28.85 -30.35
CA PHE A 675 -19.32 28.04 -30.16
C PHE A 675 -20.42 28.79 -29.38
N VAL A 676 -20.03 29.71 -28.47
CA VAL A 676 -20.98 30.57 -27.75
C VAL A 676 -21.58 31.53 -28.75
N GLY A 677 -20.74 32.26 -29.49
CA GLY A 677 -21.17 33.20 -30.52
C GLY A 677 -22.08 32.59 -31.58
N ALA A 678 -21.73 31.41 -32.09
CA ALA A 678 -22.54 30.68 -33.06
C ALA A 678 -23.91 30.26 -32.49
N THR A 679 -23.98 29.89 -31.20
CA THR A 679 -25.24 29.48 -30.55
C THR A 679 -26.20 30.65 -30.36
N ILE A 680 -25.70 31.84 -29.99
CA ILE A 680 -26.53 33.01 -29.69
C ILE A 680 -26.57 34.06 -30.82
N GLY A 681 -25.96 33.78 -31.96
CA GLY A 681 -25.92 34.69 -33.11
C GLY A 681 -25.07 35.95 -32.89
N ARG A 682 -23.92 35.84 -32.20
CA ARG A 682 -22.99 36.96 -31.93
C ARG A 682 -21.60 36.70 -32.51
N GLU A 683 -21.29 37.39 -33.60
CA GLU A 683 -19.98 37.29 -34.26
C GLU A 683 -18.88 37.98 -33.46
N VAL A 684 -19.17 39.13 -32.86
CA VAL A 684 -18.20 39.91 -32.08
C VAL A 684 -17.97 39.25 -30.72
N PRO A 685 -16.72 38.89 -30.35
CA PRO A 685 -16.42 38.20 -29.09
C PRO A 685 -16.88 38.95 -27.82
N THR A 686 -16.78 40.28 -27.80
CA THR A 686 -17.18 41.12 -26.65
C THR A 686 -18.70 41.21 -26.47
N GLU A 687 -19.49 40.83 -27.46
CA GLU A 687 -20.97 40.80 -27.37
C GLU A 687 -21.51 39.47 -26.79
N ARG A 688 -20.62 38.56 -26.38
CA ARG A 688 -20.98 37.20 -25.95
C ARG A 688 -21.26 37.07 -24.45
N THR A 689 -21.21 38.15 -23.68
CA THR A 689 -21.29 38.16 -22.20
C THR A 689 -22.50 37.39 -21.65
N TYR A 690 -23.69 37.51 -22.25
CA TYR A 690 -24.86 36.73 -21.81
C TYR A 690 -24.75 35.24 -22.09
N GLY A 691 -24.10 34.86 -23.19
CA GLY A 691 -23.78 33.46 -23.47
C GLY A 691 -22.74 32.91 -22.49
N ASP A 692 -21.72 33.72 -22.16
CA ASP A 692 -20.72 33.40 -21.15
C ASP A 692 -21.35 33.24 -19.76
N ALA A 693 -22.31 34.11 -19.41
CA ALA A 693 -23.09 34.00 -18.17
C ALA A 693 -23.90 32.70 -18.13
N ALA A 694 -24.53 32.29 -19.24
CA ALA A 694 -25.27 31.03 -19.31
C ALA A 694 -24.36 29.80 -19.14
N VAL A 695 -23.17 29.80 -19.78
CA VAL A 695 -22.17 28.74 -19.61
C VAL A 695 -21.65 28.70 -18.17
N THR A 696 -21.36 29.85 -17.60
CA THR A 696 -20.91 29.99 -16.20
C THR A 696 -21.97 29.47 -15.22
N ALA A 697 -23.22 29.87 -15.40
CA ALA A 697 -24.34 29.39 -14.58
C ALA A 697 -24.50 27.87 -14.68
N TRP A 698 -24.40 27.30 -15.88
CA TRP A 698 -24.45 25.84 -16.08
C TRP A 698 -23.31 25.11 -15.35
N CYS A 699 -22.09 25.63 -15.47
CA CYS A 699 -20.92 25.06 -14.80
C CYS A 699 -21.02 25.15 -13.27
N ALA A 700 -21.43 26.30 -12.72
CA ALA A 700 -21.63 26.48 -11.29
C ALA A 700 -22.75 25.57 -10.75
N THR A 701 -23.88 25.49 -11.47
CA THR A 701 -25.03 24.64 -11.09
C THR A 701 -24.66 23.15 -11.09
N SER A 702 -23.71 22.72 -11.93
CA SER A 702 -23.27 21.34 -11.98
C SER A 702 -22.61 20.84 -10.69
N GLY A 703 -22.04 21.75 -9.88
CA GLY A 703 -21.31 21.40 -8.65
C GLY A 703 -19.99 20.69 -8.89
N ILE A 704 -19.45 20.72 -10.11
CA ILE A 704 -18.30 19.90 -10.56
C ILE A 704 -17.11 20.72 -11.04
N VAL A 705 -17.35 21.94 -11.53
CA VAL A 705 -16.29 22.81 -12.05
C VAL A 705 -15.68 23.58 -10.89
N ASP A 706 -14.36 23.49 -10.75
CA ASP A 706 -13.59 24.13 -9.68
C ASP A 706 -13.07 25.50 -10.08
N ILE A 707 -12.79 25.72 -11.38
CA ILE A 707 -12.27 26.98 -11.91
C ILE A 707 -12.97 27.34 -13.22
N LEU A 708 -13.41 28.60 -13.35
CA LEU A 708 -13.91 29.17 -14.59
C LEU A 708 -12.93 30.21 -15.13
N ARG A 709 -12.41 29.97 -16.33
CA ARG A 709 -11.50 30.90 -17.02
C ARG A 709 -12.30 31.90 -17.86
N VAL A 710 -12.26 33.18 -17.48
CA VAL A 710 -13.20 34.23 -17.92
C VAL A 710 -12.50 35.54 -18.30
N HIS A 711 -13.08 36.31 -19.23
CA HIS A 711 -12.59 37.66 -19.54
C HIS A 711 -13.18 38.71 -18.59
N GLU A 712 -14.43 38.54 -18.18
CA GLU A 712 -15.17 39.45 -17.30
C GLU A 712 -15.38 38.83 -15.90
N PRO A 713 -14.36 38.83 -15.00
CA PRO A 713 -14.47 38.16 -13.71
C PRO A 713 -15.53 38.77 -12.79
N ARG A 714 -15.82 40.07 -12.93
CA ARG A 714 -16.85 40.72 -12.12
C ARG A 714 -18.23 40.18 -12.43
N GLU A 715 -18.62 40.24 -13.70
CA GLU A 715 -19.91 39.81 -14.22
C GLU A 715 -20.12 38.31 -13.97
N MET A 716 -19.10 37.49 -14.23
CA MET A 716 -19.19 36.05 -13.98
C MET A 716 -19.21 35.72 -12.49
N GLY A 717 -18.51 36.50 -11.65
CA GLY A 717 -18.57 36.38 -10.19
C GLY A 717 -19.97 36.68 -9.63
N GLU A 718 -20.65 37.70 -10.16
CA GLU A 718 -22.05 38.00 -9.82
C GLU A 718 -22.99 36.85 -10.19
N VAL A 719 -22.79 36.24 -11.36
CA VAL A 719 -23.56 35.05 -11.79
C VAL A 719 -23.32 33.88 -10.83
N ILE A 720 -22.06 33.55 -10.51
CA ILE A 720 -21.73 32.46 -9.58
C ILE A 720 -22.37 32.69 -8.23
N LYS A 721 -22.25 33.91 -7.66
CA LYS A 721 -22.86 34.25 -6.37
C LYS A 721 -24.38 34.07 -6.38
N MET A 722 -25.06 34.47 -7.46
CA MET A 722 -26.50 34.29 -7.57
C MET A 722 -26.88 32.81 -7.63
N ILE A 723 -26.12 31.99 -8.36
CA ILE A 723 -26.32 30.53 -8.38
C ILE A 723 -26.12 29.92 -6.99
N SER A 724 -25.04 30.28 -6.29
CA SER A 724 -24.81 29.83 -4.91
C SER A 724 -25.94 30.25 -3.97
N ALA A 725 -26.48 31.47 -4.13
CA ALA A 725 -27.61 31.94 -3.32
C ALA A 725 -28.89 31.13 -3.58
N ILE A 726 -29.15 30.71 -4.83
CA ILE A 726 -30.27 29.83 -5.17
C ILE A 726 -30.07 28.43 -4.58
N GLN A 727 -28.86 27.87 -4.66
CA GLN A 727 -28.55 26.53 -4.14
C GLN A 727 -28.63 26.45 -2.60
N ASN A 728 -28.41 27.58 -1.91
CA ASN A 728 -28.43 27.67 -0.45
C ASN A 728 -29.78 28.10 0.14
N ALA A 729 -30.77 28.45 -0.69
CA ALA A 729 -32.13 28.80 -0.27
C ALA A 729 -32.98 27.55 -0.07
#